data_AF-A0AA35JCH9-F1
#
_entry.id   AF-A0AA35JCH9-F1
#
_cell.length_a   1.000
_cell.length_b   1.000
_cell.length_c   1.000
_cell.angle_alpha   90.00
_cell.angle_beta   90.00
_cell.angle_gamma   90.00
#
_symmetry.space_group_name_H-M   'P 1'
#
loop_
_entity.id
_entity.type
_entity.pdbx_description
1 polymer ?
#
loop_
_entity_poly.entity_id
_entity_poly.type
_entity_poly.pdbx_seq_one_letter_code
_entity_poly.pdbx_strand_id
1 'polypeptide(L)'
;MPCNILRMKNSLETSKSEGILLADERKRLRIGELYRYKFSVNKDELKEQGIDVSQLFVRIKNEESPLLRPVYLTGPYSFYIDIRPYNYNENRKFPGKEAIPFIENLKPDERFKVRILLNKNSRVGDSSIYSWTIDIVSQLAVTTIPRLEFTFRIGTTRKVVKKSNGPFKSVEGVALEIWDTKTLWDLPPKYPEKPVHLVIVTHGIFSNIGCDMLYMKDKIEEMTFPMDESINPNIIVRGCMDIVGKSGHGVHCLGVKVGRYVLEIVDELNKKYRVDKISFIGHSLGGPTQSMAIRYITVKRPDFFDPVKGVKPVNFITLASPFLGVIGDFPFYLSVPLDMGALGLTGRDLNLKYTPFTSRDGLYAEDEAYSERSKFILEILPQAPAKKIFEAFKRRTVYANIMDDGIVPLRTAALLYLDWRGIHKVQKIRKQNKKSLKSNGDESSDTPESNEVSPSSNESDNNVGEIPAESPNKKATLQWTLPQAVIHGGRINKYTRGQTNEAVLDSDGEQGVSADDQKFEPPKEANTILSALSVLTASIPDQEYIKDPAVRKDEIIHDKLYHPEELPPLHYENRPIVKKLIYPNESVNRIQERIAREWQETMTWRKVLVQIKPDSHNNIIVRRRFVNLYGYVAVEHMVEHHFGTKVCSELADDPNEPKDEPDQPRQSDQSNGHNEPSESEKY
;
A
#
# COMPACT_ATOMS: atom_id res chain seq x y z
N MET A 1 41.10 1.29 10.39
CA MET A 1 42.19 1.07 11.38
C MET A 1 42.11 -0.38 11.87
N PRO A 2 43.26 -1.06 12.07
CA PRO A 2 43.30 -2.51 12.14
C PRO A 2 43.09 -3.08 13.56
N CYS A 3 42.48 -4.27 13.57
CA CYS A 3 42.62 -5.39 14.51
C CYS A 3 43.27 -5.15 15.88
N ASN A 4 42.50 -5.43 16.94
CA ASN A 4 43.05 -5.98 18.18
C ASN A 4 42.34 -7.31 18.49
N ILE A 5 43.01 -8.40 18.14
CA ILE A 5 42.66 -9.77 18.52
C ILE A 5 43.18 -9.99 19.94
N LEU A 6 42.28 -10.14 20.91
CA LEU A 6 42.61 -10.67 22.23
C LEU A 6 42.07 -12.10 22.31
N ARG A 7 42.97 -13.04 22.06
CA ARG A 7 42.81 -14.48 22.18
C ARG A 7 42.84 -14.83 23.68
N MET A 8 41.73 -15.24 24.25
CA MET A 8 41.71 -15.97 25.52
C MET A 8 40.96 -17.29 25.31
N LYS A 9 41.74 -18.37 25.18
CA LYS A 9 41.28 -19.74 25.39
C LYS A 9 40.94 -19.89 26.87
N ASN A 10 39.70 -20.21 27.19
CA ASN A 10 39.37 -20.96 28.41
C ASN A 10 38.19 -21.87 28.09
N SER A 11 38.52 -23.14 27.88
CA SER A 11 37.60 -24.26 27.82
C SER A 11 36.93 -24.42 29.17
N LEU A 12 35.66 -24.06 29.26
CA LEU A 12 34.78 -24.57 30.31
C LEU A 12 34.00 -25.74 29.69
N GLU A 13 34.22 -26.93 30.26
CA GLU A 13 33.38 -28.10 30.05
C GLU A 13 31.93 -27.76 30.43
N THR A 14 31.13 -27.34 29.45
CA THR A 14 29.69 -27.23 29.62
C THR A 14 29.10 -28.64 29.60
N SER A 15 28.46 -29.03 30.71
CA SER A 15 27.71 -30.28 30.78
C SER A 15 26.74 -30.37 29.58
N LYS A 16 26.78 -31.49 28.85
CA LYS A 16 26.07 -31.74 27.59
C LYS A 16 24.52 -31.64 27.67
N SER A 17 23.94 -31.32 28.83
CA SER A 17 22.49 -31.43 29.07
C SER A 17 21.73 -30.09 29.22
N GLU A 18 22.40 -28.95 29.39
CA GLU A 18 21.70 -27.68 29.67
C GLU A 18 21.37 -26.83 28.43
N GLY A 19 22.11 -27.02 27.32
CA GLY A 19 21.98 -26.22 26.10
C GLY A 19 22.60 -24.83 26.22
N ILE A 20 22.71 -24.13 25.09
CA ILE A 20 23.43 -22.85 24.97
C ILE A 20 22.51 -21.82 24.31
N LEU A 21 22.55 -20.59 24.84
CA LEU A 21 21.85 -19.44 24.29
C LEU A 21 22.72 -18.84 23.16
N LEU A 22 22.12 -18.65 21.99
CA LEU A 22 22.79 -18.17 20.78
C LEU A 22 22.48 -16.69 20.48
N ALA A 23 21.37 -16.18 21.02
CA ALA A 23 21.01 -14.77 20.98
C ALA A 23 20.11 -14.40 22.17
N ASP A 24 20.29 -13.21 22.75
CA ASP A 24 19.44 -12.63 23.81
C ASP A 24 19.32 -11.12 23.63
N GLU A 25 18.22 -10.67 23.04
CA GLU A 25 17.94 -9.26 22.78
C GLU A 25 16.74 -8.79 23.60
N ARG A 26 16.81 -7.54 24.07
CA ARG A 26 15.68 -6.81 24.64
C ARG A 26 15.60 -5.44 23.97
N LYS A 27 14.48 -5.17 23.32
CA LYS A 27 14.28 -3.94 22.53
C LYS A 27 12.90 -3.35 22.75
N ARG A 28 12.73 -2.12 22.25
CA ARG A 28 11.47 -1.36 22.33
C ARG A 28 11.07 -0.85 20.95
N LEU A 29 9.77 -0.80 20.70
CA LEU A 29 9.18 -0.32 19.44
C LEU A 29 8.03 0.65 19.70
N ARG A 30 7.93 1.70 18.90
CA ARG A 30 6.79 2.62 18.80
C ARG A 30 5.93 2.28 17.59
N ILE A 31 4.93 3.11 17.33
CA ILE A 31 4.15 3.07 16.08
C ILE A 31 5.07 3.21 14.87
N GLY A 32 4.89 2.33 13.88
CA GLY A 32 5.68 2.32 12.66
C GLY A 32 7.15 1.91 12.84
N GLU A 33 7.52 1.40 14.01
CA GLU A 33 8.85 0.84 14.24
C GLU A 33 8.83 -0.70 14.21
N LEU A 34 9.93 -1.26 13.74
CA LEU A 34 10.25 -2.68 13.69
C LEU A 34 11.75 -2.93 13.85
N TYR A 35 12.08 -4.19 14.16
CA TYR A 35 13.42 -4.75 13.99
C TYR A 35 13.39 -5.92 13.02
N ARG A 36 14.34 -5.92 12.08
CA ARG A 36 14.66 -7.07 11.24
C ARG A 36 15.95 -7.70 11.73
N TYR A 37 15.91 -8.99 11.99
CA TYR A 37 17.08 -9.78 12.36
C TYR A 37 17.42 -10.74 11.23
N LYS A 38 18.71 -10.85 10.90
CA LYS A 38 19.21 -11.97 10.09
C LYS A 38 20.13 -12.80 10.97
N PHE A 39 19.62 -13.96 11.35
CA PHE A 39 20.31 -14.89 12.21
C PHE A 39 20.95 -15.98 11.34
N SER A 40 22.26 -16.17 11.46
CA SER A 40 23.02 -17.16 10.69
C SER A 40 23.88 -18.01 11.61
N VAL A 41 24.00 -19.29 11.27
CA VAL A 41 24.75 -20.29 12.03
C VAL A 41 25.58 -21.17 11.10
N ASN A 42 26.88 -21.27 11.34
CA ASN A 42 27.75 -22.27 10.74
C ASN A 42 27.66 -23.57 11.55
N LYS A 43 27.09 -24.61 10.94
CA LYS A 43 26.87 -25.90 11.61
C LYS A 43 28.17 -26.64 11.93
N ASP A 44 29.21 -26.49 11.13
CA ASP A 44 30.48 -27.20 11.35
C ASP A 44 31.25 -26.56 12.50
N GLU A 45 31.29 -25.22 12.57
CA GLU A 45 31.88 -24.50 13.72
C GLU A 45 31.13 -24.81 15.04
N LEU A 46 29.81 -24.95 15.00
CA LEU A 46 29.05 -25.40 16.17
C LEU A 46 29.41 -26.83 16.58
N LYS A 47 29.58 -27.74 15.62
CA LYS A 47 29.98 -29.13 15.90
C LYS A 47 31.37 -29.23 16.51
N GLU A 48 32.32 -28.40 16.05
CA GLU A 48 33.67 -28.32 16.64
C GLU A 48 33.63 -27.91 18.12
N GLN A 49 32.65 -27.10 18.50
CA GLN A 49 32.37 -26.72 19.88
C GLN A 49 31.54 -27.76 20.66
N GLY A 50 31.28 -28.93 20.07
CA GLY A 50 30.48 -30.01 20.67
C GLY A 50 28.97 -29.80 20.61
N ILE A 51 28.49 -28.86 19.78
CA ILE A 51 27.08 -28.51 19.61
C ILE A 51 26.57 -29.10 18.30
N ASP A 52 26.17 -30.38 18.32
CA ASP A 52 25.51 -31.01 17.17
C ASP A 52 23.98 -30.92 17.28
N VAL A 53 23.40 -29.97 16.55
CA VAL A 53 21.95 -29.71 16.54
C VAL A 53 21.38 -29.70 15.12
N SER A 54 20.18 -30.26 14.98
CA SER A 54 19.38 -30.20 13.75
C SER A 54 18.29 -29.13 13.79
N GLN A 55 18.07 -28.54 14.95
CA GLN A 55 16.99 -27.61 15.22
C GLN A 55 17.39 -26.62 16.32
N LEU A 56 16.85 -25.41 16.25
CA LEU A 56 17.00 -24.38 17.27
C LEU A 56 15.62 -23.92 17.75
N PHE A 57 15.58 -23.31 18.92
CA PHE A 57 14.37 -22.82 19.54
C PHE A 57 14.40 -21.30 19.61
N VAL A 58 13.37 -20.67 19.04
CA VAL A 58 13.15 -19.23 19.10
C VAL A 58 12.07 -18.94 20.13
N ARG A 59 12.30 -17.94 20.96
CA ARG A 59 11.31 -17.43 21.91
C ARG A 59 11.29 -15.91 21.83
N ILE A 60 10.12 -15.37 21.50
CA ILE A 60 9.85 -13.93 21.57
C ILE A 60 8.76 -13.71 22.60
N LYS A 61 8.95 -12.77 23.53
CA LYS A 61 7.97 -12.43 24.57
C LYS A 61 7.62 -10.95 24.46
N ASN A 62 6.32 -10.66 24.46
CA ASN A 62 5.83 -9.32 24.71
C ASN A 62 5.93 -9.04 26.22
N GLU A 63 6.70 -8.03 26.61
CA GLU A 63 6.95 -7.70 28.02
C GLU A 63 5.90 -6.73 28.59
N GLU A 64 4.94 -6.29 27.79
CA GLU A 64 3.85 -5.44 28.24
C GLU A 64 2.97 -6.11 29.29
N SER A 65 2.40 -5.28 30.17
CA SER A 65 1.52 -5.75 31.24
C SER A 65 0.28 -6.46 30.67
N PRO A 66 -0.12 -7.62 31.22
CA PRO A 66 -1.35 -8.31 30.81
C PRO A 66 -2.61 -7.45 31.01
N LEU A 67 -2.55 -6.40 31.86
CA LEU A 67 -3.62 -5.42 32.04
C LEU A 67 -3.92 -4.59 30.79
N LEU A 68 -3.01 -4.56 29.81
CA LEU A 68 -3.18 -3.86 28.54
C LEU A 68 -3.90 -4.70 27.47
N ARG A 69 -4.16 -5.99 27.72
CA ARG A 69 -4.89 -6.86 26.78
C ARG A 69 -6.27 -6.37 26.35
N PRO A 70 -7.13 -5.78 27.22
CA PRO A 70 -8.43 -5.28 26.80
C PRO A 70 -8.36 -3.93 26.08
N VAL A 71 -7.20 -3.27 26.03
CA VAL A 71 -7.04 -1.92 25.46
C VAL A 71 -6.75 -2.03 23.95
N TYR A 72 -7.80 -2.24 23.16
CA TYR A 72 -7.71 -2.28 21.69
C TYR A 72 -7.92 -0.89 21.04
N LEU A 73 -8.61 0.03 21.72
CA LEU A 73 -9.05 1.33 21.18
C LEU A 73 -7.90 2.29 20.84
N THR A 74 -6.81 2.29 21.61
CA THR A 74 -5.60 3.08 21.32
C THR A 74 -4.65 2.39 20.34
N GLY A 75 -5.02 1.19 19.88
CA GLY A 75 -4.19 0.29 19.08
C GLY A 75 -3.70 -0.88 19.94
N PRO A 76 -3.59 -2.08 19.36
CA PRO A 76 -3.21 -3.26 20.12
C PRO A 76 -1.75 -3.14 20.58
N TYR A 77 -1.52 -3.29 21.90
CA TYR A 77 -0.20 -3.38 22.53
C TYR A 77 0.48 -4.72 22.20
N SER A 78 0.62 -5.01 20.91
CA SER A 78 1.02 -6.31 20.38
C SER A 78 2.03 -6.18 19.24
N PHE A 79 2.64 -7.31 18.90
CA PHE A 79 3.60 -7.41 17.82
C PHE A 79 3.13 -8.39 16.75
N TYR A 80 3.33 -8.03 15.49
CA TYR A 80 3.36 -8.99 14.39
C TYR A 80 4.77 -9.55 14.30
N ILE A 81 4.89 -10.86 14.11
CA ILE A 81 6.19 -11.53 13.99
C ILE A 81 6.13 -12.56 12.88
N ASP A 82 7.14 -12.59 12.03
CA ASP A 82 7.37 -13.67 11.07
C ASP A 82 8.82 -14.15 11.06
N ILE A 83 9.00 -15.44 10.74
CA ILE A 83 10.31 -16.08 10.65
C ILE A 83 10.39 -16.80 9.30
N ARG A 84 11.33 -16.37 8.45
CA ARG A 84 11.51 -16.89 7.09
C ARG A 84 12.88 -17.56 6.96
N PRO A 85 12.94 -18.85 6.55
CA PRO A 85 14.22 -19.47 6.24
C PRO A 85 14.81 -18.90 4.94
N TYR A 86 16.13 -18.94 4.79
CA TYR A 86 16.86 -18.29 3.68
C TYR A 86 16.28 -18.55 2.28
N ASN A 87 15.87 -19.79 1.97
CA ASN A 87 15.34 -20.16 0.65
C ASN A 87 13.80 -20.02 0.55
N TYR A 88 13.14 -19.34 1.50
CA TYR A 88 11.72 -19.02 1.36
C TYR A 88 11.50 -17.96 0.28
N ASN A 89 10.60 -18.24 -0.65
CA ASN A 89 10.19 -17.32 -1.70
C ASN A 89 8.69 -17.49 -1.92
N GLU A 90 7.90 -16.41 -1.77
CA GLU A 90 6.44 -16.47 -1.89
C GLU A 90 5.94 -16.90 -3.27
N ASN A 91 6.78 -16.83 -4.30
CA ASN A 91 6.43 -17.05 -5.70
C ASN A 91 6.75 -18.49 -6.11
N ARG A 92 7.31 -19.29 -5.19
CA ARG A 92 7.70 -20.67 -5.43
C ARG A 92 7.05 -21.57 -4.39
N LYS A 93 6.67 -22.77 -4.82
CA LYS A 93 6.16 -23.78 -3.91
C LYS A 93 7.21 -24.11 -2.86
N PHE A 94 6.88 -23.87 -1.60
CA PHE A 94 7.75 -24.14 -0.48
C PHE A 94 7.80 -25.66 -0.19
N PRO A 95 8.97 -26.30 -0.24
CA PRO A 95 9.07 -27.75 -0.17
C PRO A 95 8.96 -28.25 1.27
N GLY A 96 8.25 -29.38 1.43
CA GLY A 96 8.11 -30.09 2.70
C GLY A 96 6.84 -29.75 3.49
N LYS A 97 6.72 -30.39 4.66
CA LYS A 97 5.53 -30.27 5.54
C LYS A 97 5.67 -29.20 6.62
N GLU A 98 6.85 -28.58 6.75
CA GLU A 98 7.04 -27.56 7.77
C GLU A 98 6.17 -26.32 7.50
N ALA A 99 5.76 -25.67 8.59
CA ALA A 99 4.99 -24.44 8.53
C ALA A 99 5.94 -23.25 8.52
N ILE A 100 5.58 -22.20 7.80
CA ILE A 100 6.23 -20.90 7.89
C ILE A 100 5.74 -20.22 9.18
N PRO A 101 6.60 -20.02 10.19
CA PRO A 101 6.16 -19.53 11.48
C PRO A 101 5.85 -18.03 11.44
N PHE A 102 4.64 -17.67 11.84
CA PHE A 102 4.28 -16.28 12.11
C PHE A 102 3.22 -16.21 13.22
N ILE A 103 3.07 -15.03 13.82
CA ILE A 103 1.97 -14.70 14.72
C ILE A 103 1.48 -13.30 14.38
N GLU A 104 0.16 -13.17 14.21
CA GLU A 104 -0.48 -11.91 13.85
C GLU A 104 -0.45 -10.86 14.96
N ASN A 105 -0.74 -11.29 16.19
CA ASN A 105 -0.98 -10.43 17.34
C ASN A 105 -0.39 -11.08 18.59
N LEU A 106 0.92 -10.92 18.82
CA LEU A 106 1.55 -11.34 20.07
C LEU A 106 1.12 -10.40 21.20
N LYS A 107 0.12 -10.80 21.99
CA LYS A 107 -0.53 -9.95 23.00
C LYS A 107 0.37 -9.71 24.23
N PRO A 108 0.05 -8.72 25.09
CA PRO A 108 0.81 -8.49 26.32
C PRO A 108 1.01 -9.74 27.19
N ASP A 109 2.22 -9.94 27.72
CA ASP A 109 2.75 -11.13 28.42
C ASP A 109 2.69 -12.47 27.64
N GLU A 110 2.27 -12.46 26.37
CA GLU A 110 2.28 -13.65 25.53
C GLU A 110 3.70 -13.98 25.03
N ARG A 111 3.92 -15.25 24.66
CA ARG A 111 5.19 -15.71 24.08
C ARG A 111 4.96 -16.47 22.79
N PHE A 112 5.64 -16.04 21.74
CA PHE A 112 5.80 -16.79 20.50
C PHE A 112 6.95 -17.78 20.66
N LYS A 113 6.71 -19.07 20.44
CA LYS A 113 7.69 -20.15 20.64
C LYS A 113 7.72 -21.01 19.39
N VAL A 114 8.86 -21.03 18.71
CA VAL A 114 9.00 -21.70 17.43
C VAL A 114 10.24 -22.56 17.42
N ARG A 115 10.17 -23.65 16.66
CA ARG A 115 11.34 -24.45 16.30
C ARG A 115 11.72 -24.10 14.86
N ILE A 116 12.97 -23.69 14.65
CA ILE A 116 13.57 -23.51 13.33
C ILE A 116 14.51 -24.68 13.02
N LEU A 117 14.57 -25.11 11.76
CA LEU A 117 15.25 -26.34 11.35
C LEU A 117 16.48 -26.04 10.49
N LEU A 118 17.60 -26.71 10.77
CA LEU A 118 18.81 -26.65 9.95
C LEU A 118 18.68 -27.68 8.82
N ASN A 119 18.00 -27.27 7.74
CA ASN A 119 17.65 -28.11 6.60
C ASN A 119 17.87 -27.37 5.27
N LYS A 120 17.47 -27.97 4.14
CA LYS A 120 17.62 -27.36 2.82
C LYS A 120 16.94 -25.99 2.68
N ASN A 121 15.88 -25.72 3.44
CA ASN A 121 15.13 -24.46 3.34
C ASN A 121 15.88 -23.30 3.99
N SER A 122 16.64 -23.55 5.05
CA SER A 122 17.46 -22.53 5.74
C SER A 122 18.92 -22.49 5.28
N ARG A 123 19.40 -23.49 4.52
CA ARG A 123 20.79 -23.58 4.07
C ARG A 123 21.14 -22.50 3.04
N VAL A 124 22.28 -21.83 3.22
CA VAL A 124 22.81 -20.83 2.28
C VAL A 124 23.66 -21.53 1.23
N GLY A 125 23.13 -21.66 0.01
CA GLY A 125 23.80 -22.40 -1.09
C GLY A 125 24.21 -23.81 -0.66
N ASP A 126 25.41 -24.24 -1.05
CA ASP A 126 26.00 -25.53 -0.67
C ASP A 126 26.89 -25.46 0.59
N SER A 127 26.86 -24.35 1.32
CA SER A 127 27.69 -24.15 2.52
C SER A 127 27.19 -24.91 3.75
N SER A 128 27.92 -24.86 4.86
CA SER A 128 27.48 -25.31 6.18
C SER A 128 26.71 -24.24 6.97
N ILE A 129 26.41 -23.10 6.32
CA ILE A 129 25.71 -21.95 6.91
C ILE A 129 24.20 -22.11 6.73
N TYR A 130 23.46 -21.88 7.80
CA TYR A 130 22.01 -21.83 7.83
C TYR A 130 21.56 -20.47 8.31
N SER A 131 20.57 -19.86 7.65
CA SER A 131 20.14 -18.49 7.88
C SER A 131 18.62 -18.31 7.89
N TRP A 132 18.15 -17.35 8.67
CA TRP A 132 16.75 -16.94 8.78
C TRP A 132 16.63 -15.43 8.89
N THR A 133 15.58 -14.89 8.30
CA THR A 133 15.10 -13.53 8.54
C THR A 133 13.97 -13.56 9.55
N ILE A 134 14.05 -12.74 10.59
CA ILE A 134 13.01 -12.58 11.61
C ILE A 134 12.60 -11.11 11.66
N ASP A 135 11.34 -10.83 11.37
CA ASP A 135 10.77 -9.49 11.53
C ASP A 135 9.93 -9.43 12.79
N ILE A 136 10.17 -8.41 13.63
CA ILE A 136 9.36 -8.10 14.81
C ILE A 136 8.83 -6.68 14.63
N VAL A 137 7.52 -6.58 14.43
CA VAL A 137 6.85 -5.38 13.91
C VAL A 137 5.79 -4.91 14.90
N SER A 138 5.80 -3.61 15.23
CA SER A 138 4.79 -3.00 16.08
C SER A 138 3.41 -2.97 15.40
N GLN A 139 2.36 -3.39 16.11
CA GLN A 139 0.96 -3.31 15.64
C GLN A 139 0.25 -2.02 16.11
N LEU A 140 0.95 -1.09 16.75
CA LEU A 140 0.38 0.22 17.06
C LEU A 140 -0.02 0.94 15.77
N ALA A 141 -1.21 1.53 15.76
CA ALA A 141 -1.77 2.16 14.55
C ALA A 141 -2.30 3.59 14.76
N VAL A 142 -2.66 3.97 16.00
CA VAL A 142 -3.38 5.22 16.28
C VAL A 142 -2.56 6.21 17.11
N THR A 143 -2.10 5.81 18.30
CA THR A 143 -1.31 6.70 19.18
C THR A 143 0.19 6.51 19.01
N THR A 144 0.92 7.63 19.07
CA THR A 144 2.39 7.70 18.99
C THR A 144 3.07 7.68 20.36
N ILE A 145 2.30 7.72 21.45
CA ILE A 145 2.83 7.82 22.82
C ILE A 145 3.42 6.50 23.31
N PRO A 146 2.76 5.33 23.15
CA PRO A 146 3.24 4.08 23.73
C PRO A 146 4.58 3.61 23.15
N ARG A 147 5.34 2.90 23.99
CA ARG A 147 6.57 2.19 23.62
C ARG A 147 6.42 0.76 24.12
N LEU A 148 6.39 -0.20 23.20
CA LEU A 148 6.21 -1.60 23.51
C LEU A 148 7.58 -2.28 23.68
N GLU A 149 7.77 -3.04 24.75
CA GLU A 149 9.00 -3.80 25.01
C GLU A 149 8.83 -5.29 24.68
N PHE A 150 9.86 -5.88 24.07
CA PHE A 150 9.93 -7.33 23.83
C PHE A 150 11.29 -7.90 24.17
N THR A 151 11.32 -9.21 24.46
CA THR A 151 12.55 -10.01 24.51
C THR A 151 12.57 -11.04 23.39
N PHE A 152 13.74 -11.21 22.75
CA PHE A 152 13.98 -12.15 21.65
C PHE A 152 15.17 -13.04 21.99
N ARG A 153 14.96 -14.36 21.99
CA ARG A 153 15.97 -15.35 22.35
C ARG A 153 16.01 -16.50 21.36
N ILE A 154 17.22 -16.94 21.04
CA ILE A 154 17.48 -18.17 20.26
C ILE A 154 18.42 -19.06 21.07
N GLY A 155 18.13 -20.36 21.14
CA GLY A 155 18.99 -21.31 21.84
C GLY A 155 18.87 -22.74 21.30
N THR A 156 19.81 -23.58 21.72
CA THR A 156 19.87 -24.99 21.28
C THR A 156 18.82 -25.88 21.95
N THR A 157 18.26 -25.45 23.09
CA THR A 157 17.20 -26.18 23.80
C THR A 157 16.04 -25.28 24.22
N ARG A 158 14.85 -25.87 24.45
CA ARG A 158 13.69 -25.14 25.01
C ARG A 158 13.93 -24.61 26.42
N LYS A 159 14.88 -25.18 27.18
CA LYS A 159 15.16 -24.77 28.56
C LYS A 159 15.95 -23.48 28.58
N VAL A 160 17.01 -23.39 27.77
CA VAL A 160 17.93 -22.24 27.78
C VAL A 160 17.27 -20.93 27.35
N VAL A 161 16.28 -20.98 26.43
CA VAL A 161 15.55 -19.78 26.01
C VAL A 161 14.57 -19.25 27.07
N LYS A 162 14.27 -20.02 28.13
CA LYS A 162 13.32 -19.59 29.19
C LYS A 162 13.93 -18.70 30.24
N LYS A 163 15.20 -18.92 30.60
CA LYS A 163 15.89 -18.23 31.69
C LYS A 163 17.19 -17.63 31.15
N SER A 164 17.46 -16.36 31.50
CA SER A 164 18.78 -15.78 31.28
C SER A 164 19.58 -16.06 32.54
N ASN A 165 20.57 -16.95 32.47
CA ASN A 165 21.38 -17.38 33.60
C ASN A 165 22.73 -16.63 33.63
N GLY A 166 22.70 -15.30 33.45
CA GLY A 166 23.90 -14.45 33.48
C GLY A 166 24.15 -13.71 32.16
N PRO A 167 25.30 -13.04 32.02
CA PRO A 167 25.63 -12.25 30.84
C PRO A 167 25.74 -13.15 29.60
N PHE A 168 25.09 -12.74 28.51
CA PHE A 168 25.19 -13.40 27.21
C PHE A 168 26.64 -13.37 26.70
N LYS A 169 27.11 -14.49 26.15
CA LYS A 169 28.42 -14.61 25.50
C LYS A 169 28.21 -14.95 24.03
N SER A 170 28.94 -14.29 23.15
CA SER A 170 28.96 -14.64 21.72
C SER A 170 29.45 -16.08 21.53
N VAL A 171 28.81 -16.79 20.60
CA VAL A 171 29.17 -18.15 20.22
C VAL A 171 29.84 -18.10 18.85
N GLU A 172 30.97 -18.77 18.69
CA GLU A 172 31.67 -18.85 17.40
C GLU A 172 30.78 -19.60 16.38
N GLY A 173 30.80 -19.15 15.13
CA GLY A 173 29.88 -19.64 14.10
C GLY A 173 28.46 -19.10 14.18
N VAL A 174 28.15 -18.17 15.09
CA VAL A 174 26.84 -17.51 15.17
C VAL A 174 26.96 -16.04 14.80
N ALA A 175 26.14 -15.60 13.85
CA ALA A 175 26.01 -14.20 13.46
C ALA A 175 24.57 -13.72 13.62
N LEU A 176 24.40 -12.52 14.18
CA LEU A 176 23.11 -11.84 14.30
C LEU A 176 23.25 -10.42 13.76
N GLU A 177 22.81 -10.21 12.52
CA GLU A 177 22.71 -8.88 11.93
C GLU A 177 21.36 -8.28 12.33
N ILE A 178 21.35 -7.00 12.70
CA ILE A 178 20.17 -6.29 13.23
C ILE A 178 19.99 -4.99 12.46
N TRP A 179 18.79 -4.80 11.91
CA TRP A 179 18.35 -3.51 11.38
C TRP A 179 17.18 -3.01 12.21
N ASP A 180 17.31 -1.79 12.72
CA ASP A 180 16.15 -1.02 13.18
C ASP A 180 15.42 -0.40 11.98
N THR A 181 14.30 0.28 12.25
CA THR A 181 13.51 0.91 11.18
C THR A 181 14.32 1.95 10.40
N LYS A 182 15.10 2.78 11.09
CA LYS A 182 15.87 3.84 10.42
C LYS A 182 16.91 3.25 9.48
N THR A 183 17.76 2.37 9.98
CA THR A 183 18.82 1.69 9.21
C THR A 183 18.28 0.87 8.06
N LEU A 184 17.13 0.21 8.23
CA LEU A 184 16.47 -0.55 7.16
C LEU A 184 15.92 0.34 6.05
N TRP A 185 15.44 1.54 6.39
CA TRP A 185 14.88 2.51 5.45
C TRP A 185 15.91 3.48 4.87
N ASP A 186 17.12 3.55 5.44
CA ASP A 186 18.21 4.44 5.00
C ASP A 186 19.32 3.70 4.22
N LEU A 187 19.07 2.49 3.73
CA LEU A 187 20.04 1.72 2.94
C LEU A 187 20.53 2.52 1.71
N PRO A 188 21.83 2.45 1.36
CA PRO A 188 22.41 3.13 0.20
C PRO A 188 21.96 2.47 -1.12
N PRO A 189 22.11 3.17 -2.27
CA PRO A 189 21.89 2.56 -3.57
C PRO A 189 22.92 1.44 -3.82
N LYS A 190 22.54 0.46 -4.67
CA LYS A 190 23.42 -0.66 -5.02
C LYS A 190 24.69 -0.20 -5.75
N TYR A 191 24.55 0.80 -6.63
CA TYR A 191 25.64 1.37 -7.42
C TYR A 191 25.78 2.88 -7.10
N PRO A 192 26.59 3.25 -6.09
CA PRO A 192 26.76 4.64 -5.64
C PRO A 192 27.15 5.65 -6.73
N GLU A 193 27.96 5.23 -7.69
CA GLU A 193 28.48 6.09 -8.77
C GLU A 193 27.46 6.29 -9.91
N LYS A 194 26.36 5.55 -9.91
CA LYS A 194 25.32 5.61 -10.93
C LYS A 194 24.19 6.55 -10.52
N PRO A 195 23.43 7.11 -11.48
CA PRO A 195 22.24 7.89 -11.18
C PRO A 195 21.25 7.09 -10.34
N VAL A 196 20.62 7.76 -9.39
CA VAL A 196 19.67 7.16 -8.46
C VAL A 196 18.25 7.42 -8.94
N HIS A 197 17.44 6.37 -8.89
CA HIS A 197 15.98 6.44 -9.00
C HIS A 197 15.34 6.41 -7.61
N LEU A 198 14.90 7.57 -7.12
CA LEU A 198 14.22 7.70 -5.84
C LEU A 198 12.75 7.25 -5.93
N VAL A 199 12.32 6.33 -5.06
CA VAL A 199 10.92 5.89 -4.95
C VAL A 199 10.36 6.34 -3.61
N ILE A 200 9.36 7.23 -3.65
CA ILE A 200 8.67 7.73 -2.48
C ILE A 200 7.40 6.91 -2.25
N VAL A 201 7.33 6.21 -1.12
CA VAL A 201 6.12 5.50 -0.69
C VAL A 201 5.35 6.32 0.34
N THR A 202 4.01 6.25 0.32
CA THR A 202 3.16 6.98 1.28
C THR A 202 1.96 6.14 1.71
N HIS A 203 1.77 6.03 3.02
CA HIS A 203 0.75 5.17 3.64
C HIS A 203 -0.65 5.80 3.65
N GLY A 204 -1.66 4.97 3.93
CA GLY A 204 -3.07 5.35 4.09
C GLY A 204 -3.45 5.86 5.48
N ILE A 205 -4.76 5.92 5.74
CA ILE A 205 -5.30 6.31 7.05
C ILE A 205 -5.00 5.24 8.11
N PHE A 206 -4.72 5.65 9.37
CA PHE A 206 -4.37 4.73 10.47
C PHE A 206 -3.27 3.71 10.12
N SER A 207 -2.32 4.16 9.30
CA SER A 207 -1.19 3.40 8.81
C SER A 207 0.12 4.14 9.10
N ASN A 208 1.25 3.54 8.71
CA ASN A 208 2.59 4.09 8.91
C ASN A 208 3.54 3.63 7.78
N ILE A 209 4.61 4.38 7.52
CA ILE A 209 5.59 3.99 6.49
C ILE A 209 6.38 2.77 6.95
N GLY A 210 6.98 2.84 8.14
CA GLY A 210 8.02 1.91 8.56
C GLY A 210 7.62 0.44 8.55
N CYS A 211 6.41 0.12 9.01
CA CYS A 211 5.87 -1.23 9.07
C CYS A 211 4.93 -1.55 7.91
N ASP A 212 3.97 -0.67 7.59
CA ASP A 212 2.86 -1.02 6.69
C ASP A 212 3.26 -0.94 5.21
N MET A 213 4.28 -0.16 4.86
CA MET A 213 4.83 -0.09 3.50
C MET A 213 6.09 -0.95 3.33
N LEU A 214 6.51 -1.69 4.36
CA LEU A 214 7.74 -2.49 4.34
C LEU A 214 7.70 -3.58 3.27
N TYR A 215 6.58 -4.29 3.15
CA TYR A 215 6.46 -5.37 2.16
C TYR A 215 6.65 -4.86 0.74
N MET A 216 6.08 -3.69 0.43
CA MET A 216 6.22 -3.05 -0.86
C MET A 216 7.67 -2.64 -1.14
N LYS A 217 8.35 -2.04 -0.15
CA LYS A 217 9.78 -1.73 -0.23
C LYS A 217 10.59 -3.00 -0.52
N ASP A 218 10.39 -4.04 0.28
CA ASP A 218 11.09 -5.32 0.14
C ASP A 218 10.89 -5.89 -1.27
N LYS A 219 9.68 -5.88 -1.82
CA LYS A 219 9.42 -6.43 -3.16
C LYS A 219 10.04 -5.63 -4.30
N ILE A 220 10.09 -4.31 -4.17
CA ILE A 220 10.77 -3.45 -5.14
C ILE A 220 12.29 -3.71 -5.11
N GLU A 221 12.89 -3.87 -3.92
CA GLU A 221 14.31 -4.20 -3.75
C GLU A 221 14.63 -5.63 -4.20
N GLU A 222 13.83 -6.63 -3.82
CA GLU A 222 13.97 -8.04 -4.22
C GLU A 222 13.93 -8.21 -5.76
N MET A 223 13.14 -7.38 -6.46
CA MET A 223 13.07 -7.39 -7.92
C MET A 223 14.32 -6.79 -8.57
N THR A 224 14.76 -5.63 -8.07
CA THR A 224 15.78 -4.81 -8.74
C THR A 224 17.21 -5.14 -8.32
N PHE A 225 17.44 -5.57 -7.08
CA PHE A 225 18.80 -5.80 -6.56
C PHE A 225 19.52 -6.96 -7.25
N PRO A 226 18.88 -8.05 -7.69
CA PRO A 226 19.56 -9.11 -8.42
C PRO A 226 19.92 -8.73 -9.87
N MET A 227 19.36 -7.64 -10.43
CA MET A 227 19.58 -7.27 -11.83
C MET A 227 21.02 -6.85 -12.10
N ASP A 228 21.49 -7.19 -13.31
CA ASP A 228 22.77 -6.75 -13.86
C ASP A 228 22.85 -5.23 -13.92
N GLU A 229 24.06 -4.68 -13.72
CA GLU A 229 24.30 -3.24 -13.66
C GLU A 229 23.80 -2.48 -14.90
N SER A 230 23.90 -3.07 -16.09
CA SER A 230 23.51 -2.44 -17.36
C SER A 230 22.02 -2.08 -17.45
N ILE A 231 21.16 -2.85 -16.78
CA ILE A 231 19.70 -2.64 -16.80
C ILE A 231 19.15 -2.22 -15.45
N ASN A 232 19.99 -2.12 -14.41
CA ASN A 232 19.52 -1.85 -13.06
C ASN A 232 19.05 -0.39 -12.93
N PRO A 233 17.82 -0.13 -12.44
CA PRO A 233 17.34 1.24 -12.23
C PRO A 233 18.02 1.98 -11.06
N ASN A 234 18.90 1.31 -10.31
CA ASN A 234 19.65 1.83 -9.16
C ASN A 234 18.76 2.61 -8.18
N ILE A 235 17.75 1.89 -7.68
CA ILE A 235 16.68 2.48 -6.88
C ILE A 235 17.09 2.77 -5.43
N ILE A 236 16.41 3.75 -4.84
CA ILE A 236 16.37 3.97 -3.40
C ILE A 236 14.91 4.15 -3.00
N VAL A 237 14.39 3.34 -2.06
CA VAL A 237 13.03 3.49 -1.54
C VAL A 237 13.04 4.30 -0.24
N ARG A 238 12.20 5.32 -0.15
CA ARG A 238 12.07 6.23 1.00
C ARG A 238 10.62 6.57 1.29
N GLY A 239 10.34 7.07 2.50
CA GLY A 239 9.01 7.53 2.88
C GLY A 239 9.05 8.45 4.10
N CYS A 240 8.13 9.41 4.14
CA CYS A 240 8.08 10.42 5.19
C CYS A 240 7.53 9.82 6.49
N MET A 241 8.38 9.60 7.49
CA MET A 241 7.96 9.08 8.80
C MET A 241 7.19 10.13 9.63
N ASP A 242 7.32 11.41 9.30
CA ASP A 242 6.72 12.52 10.04
C ASP A 242 5.20 12.61 9.95
N ILE A 243 4.57 11.86 9.05
CA ILE A 243 3.11 11.81 8.90
C ILE A 243 2.45 10.67 9.71
N VAL A 244 3.24 9.83 10.39
CA VAL A 244 2.73 8.76 11.25
C VAL A 244 1.90 9.34 12.40
N GLY A 245 0.71 8.77 12.64
CA GLY A 245 -0.24 9.25 13.65
C GLY A 245 -0.90 10.60 13.33
N LYS A 246 -0.68 11.16 12.13
CA LYS A 246 -1.18 12.49 11.74
C LYS A 246 -2.26 12.45 10.67
N SER A 247 -2.81 11.27 10.37
CA SER A 247 -3.77 11.05 9.28
C SER A 247 -5.03 11.93 9.33
N GLY A 248 -5.39 12.53 10.47
CA GLY A 248 -6.54 13.44 10.61
C GLY A 248 -6.28 14.92 10.26
N HIS A 249 -5.05 15.31 9.93
CA HIS A 249 -4.67 16.72 9.72
C HIS A 249 -5.02 17.28 8.32
N GLY A 250 -5.66 16.49 7.44
CA GLY A 250 -6.05 16.91 6.10
C GLY A 250 -4.97 16.63 5.05
N VAL A 251 -5.43 16.48 3.80
CA VAL A 251 -4.59 16.20 2.63
C VAL A 251 -3.56 17.30 2.42
N HIS A 252 -3.92 18.57 2.67
CA HIS A 252 -3.02 19.72 2.57
C HIS A 252 -1.81 19.58 3.51
N CYS A 253 -2.07 19.46 4.82
CA CYS A 253 -1.03 19.39 5.84
C CYS A 253 -0.10 18.19 5.64
N LEU A 254 -0.68 17.03 5.32
CA LEU A 254 0.08 15.82 5.03
C LEU A 254 0.94 15.98 3.77
N GLY A 255 0.35 16.52 2.69
CA GLY A 255 1.07 16.72 1.43
C GLY A 255 2.20 17.72 1.52
N VAL A 256 2.03 18.82 2.27
CA VAL A 256 3.10 19.79 2.55
C VAL A 256 4.28 19.12 3.27
N LYS A 257 4.00 18.25 4.25
CA LYS A 257 5.06 17.52 4.98
C LYS A 257 5.81 16.54 4.08
N VAL A 258 5.08 15.78 3.28
CA VAL A 258 5.69 14.85 2.31
C VAL A 258 6.48 15.63 1.26
N GLY A 259 5.95 16.73 0.73
CA GLY A 259 6.63 17.57 -0.25
C GLY A 259 7.93 18.17 0.28
N ARG A 260 7.91 18.70 1.51
CA ARG A 260 9.12 19.19 2.19
C ARG A 260 10.14 18.07 2.37
N TYR A 261 9.71 16.91 2.87
CA TYR A 261 10.58 15.74 3.02
C TYR A 261 11.23 15.33 1.70
N VAL A 262 10.50 15.35 0.59
CA VAL A 262 11.04 15.01 -0.75
C VAL A 262 12.12 15.99 -1.18
N LEU A 263 11.92 17.31 -0.97
CA LEU A 263 12.95 18.30 -1.27
C LEU A 263 14.21 18.06 -0.41
N GLU A 264 14.03 17.86 0.90
CA GLU A 264 15.13 17.64 1.85
C GLU A 264 15.92 16.36 1.55
N ILE A 265 15.24 15.24 1.27
CA ILE A 265 15.93 13.96 1.01
C ILE A 265 16.65 13.98 -0.34
N VAL A 266 16.10 14.65 -1.36
CA VAL A 266 16.79 14.82 -2.64
C VAL A 266 18.05 15.66 -2.46
N ASP A 267 17.96 16.77 -1.71
CA ASP A 267 19.13 17.61 -1.40
C ASP A 267 20.18 16.85 -0.58
N GLU A 268 19.76 16.00 0.37
CA GLU A 268 20.67 15.15 1.14
C GLU A 268 21.35 14.09 0.28
N LEU A 269 20.58 13.37 -0.54
CA LEU A 269 21.12 12.34 -1.43
C LEU A 269 22.07 12.94 -2.46
N ASN A 270 21.77 14.13 -3.00
CA ASN A 270 22.61 14.84 -3.96
C ASN A 270 23.97 15.29 -3.41
N LYS A 271 24.20 15.21 -2.10
CA LYS A 271 25.53 15.42 -1.50
C LYS A 271 26.48 14.24 -1.72
N LYS A 272 25.95 13.05 -1.99
CA LYS A 272 26.71 11.78 -2.09
C LYS A 272 26.47 11.03 -3.39
N TYR A 273 25.31 11.20 -3.99
CA TYR A 273 24.85 10.50 -5.19
C TYR A 273 24.26 11.51 -6.18
N ARG A 274 23.82 11.06 -7.35
CA ARG A 274 23.08 11.90 -8.32
C ARG A 274 21.65 11.40 -8.45
N VAL A 275 20.66 12.08 -7.85
CA VAL A 275 19.24 11.73 -8.03
C VAL A 275 18.75 12.27 -9.38
N ASP A 276 18.48 11.37 -10.33
CA ASP A 276 18.02 11.73 -11.69
C ASP A 276 16.54 11.43 -11.91
N LYS A 277 15.99 10.41 -11.23
CA LYS A 277 14.62 9.92 -11.43
C LYS A 277 13.86 9.88 -10.12
N ILE A 278 12.54 10.11 -10.19
CA ILE A 278 11.65 9.97 -9.05
C ILE A 278 10.36 9.21 -9.40
N SER A 279 9.86 8.43 -8.45
CA SER A 279 8.55 7.78 -8.53
C SER A 279 7.80 7.89 -7.23
N PHE A 280 6.48 7.90 -7.32
CA PHE A 280 5.56 8.06 -6.21
C PHE A 280 4.61 6.87 -6.16
N ILE A 281 4.51 6.23 -4.99
CA ILE A 281 3.60 5.13 -4.72
C ILE A 281 2.75 5.45 -3.48
N GLY A 282 1.44 5.66 -3.67
CA GLY A 282 0.52 6.03 -2.61
C GLY A 282 -0.53 4.95 -2.34
N HIS A 283 -0.70 4.57 -1.08
CA HIS A 283 -1.83 3.74 -0.65
C HIS A 283 -2.94 4.59 -0.07
N SER A 284 -4.19 4.38 -0.51
CA SER A 284 -5.36 5.03 0.11
C SER A 284 -5.20 6.55 0.16
N LEU A 285 -5.29 7.16 1.35
CA LEU A 285 -5.01 8.59 1.59
C LEU A 285 -3.65 9.05 1.03
N GLY A 286 -2.66 8.16 0.95
CA GLY A 286 -1.33 8.43 0.40
C GLY A 286 -1.34 8.93 -1.03
N GLY A 287 -2.30 8.52 -1.88
CA GLY A 287 -2.42 9.01 -3.26
C GLY A 287 -2.74 10.52 -3.33
N PRO A 288 -3.85 10.98 -2.73
CA PRO A 288 -4.13 12.42 -2.57
C PRO A 288 -3.01 13.18 -1.85
N THR A 289 -2.40 12.60 -0.81
CA THR A 289 -1.28 13.22 -0.09
C THR A 289 -0.06 13.44 -1.00
N GLN A 290 0.33 12.46 -1.81
CA GLN A 290 1.43 12.62 -2.76
C GLN A 290 1.08 13.60 -3.88
N SER A 291 -0.18 13.65 -4.30
CA SER A 291 -0.60 14.63 -5.30
C SER A 291 -0.45 16.07 -4.78
N MET A 292 -0.80 16.28 -3.50
CA MET A 292 -0.53 17.55 -2.82
C MET A 292 0.97 17.80 -2.62
N ALA A 293 1.77 16.77 -2.36
CA ALA A 293 3.22 16.90 -2.25
C ALA A 293 3.86 17.35 -3.57
N ILE A 294 3.46 16.76 -4.70
CA ILE A 294 3.91 17.15 -6.05
C ILE A 294 3.52 18.61 -6.33
N ARG A 295 2.28 19.00 -6.00
CA ARG A 295 1.85 20.40 -6.10
C ARG A 295 2.70 21.34 -5.26
N TYR A 296 2.96 20.97 -4.00
CA TYR A 296 3.82 21.72 -3.10
C TYR A 296 5.22 21.92 -3.66
N ILE A 297 5.85 20.84 -4.14
CA ILE A 297 7.19 20.87 -4.76
C ILE A 297 7.19 21.81 -5.97
N THR A 298 6.19 21.69 -6.86
CA THR A 298 6.07 22.52 -8.07
C THR A 298 5.97 24.00 -7.73
N VAL A 299 5.24 24.36 -6.67
CA VAL A 299 5.09 25.75 -6.23
C VAL A 299 6.36 26.26 -5.54
N LYS A 300 7.03 25.42 -4.73
CA LYS A 300 8.17 25.84 -3.90
C LYS A 300 9.53 25.78 -4.59
N ARG A 301 9.68 24.89 -5.56
CA ARG A 301 10.90 24.70 -6.33
C ARG A 301 10.51 24.39 -7.78
N PRO A 302 10.13 25.41 -8.58
CA PRO A 302 9.65 25.22 -9.96
C PRO A 302 10.67 24.52 -10.88
N ASP A 303 11.96 24.65 -10.59
CA ASP A 303 13.09 24.02 -11.28
C ASP A 303 13.27 22.54 -10.92
N PHE A 304 12.62 22.04 -9.86
CA PHE A 304 12.80 20.65 -9.39
C PHE A 304 12.47 19.61 -10.46
N PHE A 305 11.41 19.85 -11.22
CA PHE A 305 10.96 18.98 -12.33
C PHE A 305 11.31 19.58 -13.70
N ASP A 306 12.34 20.43 -13.79
CA ASP A 306 12.79 20.96 -15.07
C ASP A 306 13.09 19.81 -16.06
N PRO A 307 12.57 19.84 -17.31
CA PRO A 307 12.74 18.75 -18.26
C PRO A 307 14.18 18.41 -18.63
N VAL A 308 15.12 19.34 -18.44
CA VAL A 308 16.52 19.20 -18.85
C VAL A 308 17.43 18.92 -17.66
N LYS A 309 17.28 19.67 -16.56
CA LYS A 309 18.17 19.64 -15.40
C LYS A 309 17.53 19.10 -14.12
N GLY A 310 16.21 18.94 -14.11
CA GLY A 310 15.44 18.51 -12.95
C GLY A 310 15.38 17.00 -12.78
N VAL A 311 14.74 16.57 -11.70
CA VAL A 311 14.48 15.15 -11.41
C VAL A 311 13.32 14.66 -12.27
N LYS A 312 13.55 13.63 -13.07
CA LYS A 312 12.59 13.10 -14.05
C LYS A 312 11.48 12.29 -13.35
N PRO A 313 10.19 12.66 -13.50
CA PRO A 313 9.09 11.88 -12.97
C PRO A 313 8.85 10.61 -13.82
N VAL A 314 8.99 9.42 -13.22
CA VAL A 314 8.89 8.13 -13.93
C VAL A 314 7.53 7.46 -13.71
N ASN A 315 7.20 7.10 -12.47
CA ASN A 315 5.96 6.40 -12.13
C ASN A 315 5.14 7.21 -11.10
N PHE A 316 3.85 7.38 -11.36
CA PHE A 316 2.85 7.80 -10.37
C PHE A 316 1.84 6.66 -10.18
N ILE A 317 1.95 5.95 -9.06
CA ILE A 317 1.20 4.73 -8.78
C ILE A 317 0.34 4.95 -7.55
N THR A 318 -0.94 4.57 -7.62
CA THR A 318 -1.79 4.57 -6.43
C THR A 318 -2.57 3.28 -6.27
N LEU A 319 -2.76 2.85 -5.03
CA LEU A 319 -3.50 1.64 -4.69
C LEU A 319 -4.65 1.99 -3.74
N ALA A 320 -5.88 1.70 -4.17
CA ALA A 320 -7.11 1.99 -3.43
C ALA A 320 -7.23 3.46 -2.99
N SER A 321 -6.87 4.43 -3.84
CA SER A 321 -6.85 5.85 -3.49
C SER A 321 -8.16 6.61 -3.81
N PRO A 322 -8.73 7.39 -2.85
CA PRO A 322 -10.03 8.03 -3.01
C PRO A 322 -9.97 9.41 -3.72
N PHE A 323 -9.50 9.45 -4.97
CA PHE A 323 -9.31 10.73 -5.69
C PHE A 323 -10.59 11.54 -5.90
N LEU A 324 -11.75 10.90 -5.95
CA LEU A 324 -13.06 11.53 -6.14
C LEU A 324 -13.85 11.67 -4.83
N GLY A 325 -13.18 11.47 -3.69
CA GLY A 325 -13.81 11.38 -2.38
C GLY A 325 -14.62 10.09 -2.17
N VAL A 326 -15.29 10.00 -1.03
CA VAL A 326 -16.03 8.81 -0.53
C VAL A 326 -17.48 9.13 -0.13
N ILE A 327 -18.06 10.19 -0.69
CA ILE A 327 -19.38 10.68 -0.31
C ILE A 327 -20.48 9.69 -0.69
N GLY A 328 -21.37 9.43 0.27
CA GLY A 328 -22.65 8.76 0.04
C GLY A 328 -22.63 7.23 0.08
N ASP A 329 -21.49 6.61 0.37
CA ASP A 329 -21.39 5.13 0.46
C ASP A 329 -21.49 4.59 1.89
N PHE A 330 -21.49 5.46 2.90
CA PHE A 330 -21.65 5.05 4.31
C PHE A 330 -23.11 5.19 4.75
N PRO A 331 -23.76 4.12 5.24
CA PRO A 331 -24.97 4.26 6.04
C PRO A 331 -24.65 5.08 7.29
N PHE A 332 -25.43 6.14 7.54
CA PHE A 332 -25.22 7.10 8.64
C PHE A 332 -25.15 6.45 10.04
N TYR A 333 -25.63 5.21 10.21
CA TYR A 333 -25.73 4.52 11.51
C TYR A 333 -24.59 3.53 11.83
N LEU A 334 -23.61 3.35 10.93
CA LEU A 334 -22.41 2.51 11.18
C LEU A 334 -21.16 3.33 11.54
N SER A 335 -21.38 4.56 12.02
CA SER A 335 -20.36 5.57 12.27
C SER A 335 -19.73 5.50 13.67
N VAL A 336 -19.20 4.36 14.11
CA VAL A 336 -18.27 4.32 15.28
C VAL A 336 -17.35 3.11 15.10
N PRO A 337 -16.00 3.21 15.07
CA PRO A 337 -15.09 4.26 15.55
C PRO A 337 -14.31 5.00 14.43
N LEU A 338 -14.86 5.01 13.21
CA LEU A 338 -14.36 5.75 12.04
C LEU A 338 -15.05 7.11 11.87
N ASP A 339 -15.46 7.73 12.97
CA ASP A 339 -16.19 8.99 12.94
C ASP A 339 -15.50 9.98 12.00
N MET A 340 -16.21 10.42 10.96
CA MET A 340 -15.74 11.47 10.07
C MET A 340 -15.46 12.79 10.81
N GLY A 341 -15.93 12.93 12.06
CA GLY A 341 -15.50 13.96 13.02
C GLY A 341 -14.15 13.66 13.71
N ALA A 342 -13.82 12.39 13.96
CA ALA A 342 -12.54 11.94 14.51
C ALA A 342 -11.40 11.95 13.47
N LEU A 343 -11.72 11.85 12.17
CA LEU A 343 -10.75 12.04 11.08
C LEU A 343 -10.43 13.52 10.76
N GLY A 344 -11.04 14.45 11.50
CA GLY A 344 -10.72 15.88 11.43
C GLY A 344 -10.84 16.47 10.02
N LEU A 345 -9.78 17.14 9.56
CA LEU A 345 -9.76 17.80 8.25
C LEU A 345 -9.75 16.79 7.10
N THR A 346 -9.11 15.64 7.27
CA THR A 346 -9.06 14.58 6.25
C THR A 346 -10.46 14.05 5.94
N GLY A 347 -11.28 13.84 6.97
CA GLY A 347 -12.68 13.43 6.78
C GLY A 347 -13.47 14.45 5.95
N ARG A 348 -13.21 15.76 6.12
CA ARG A 348 -13.84 16.83 5.33
C ARG A 348 -13.36 16.83 3.88
N ASP A 349 -12.06 16.71 3.67
CA ASP A 349 -11.42 16.65 2.35
C ASP A 349 -12.00 15.51 1.50
N LEU A 350 -12.05 14.30 2.07
CA LEU A 350 -12.55 13.10 1.40
C LEU A 350 -14.07 13.13 1.18
N ASN A 351 -14.81 13.96 1.92
CA ASN A 351 -16.24 14.16 1.71
C ASN A 351 -16.56 15.35 0.80
N LEU A 352 -15.58 15.85 0.04
CA LEU A 352 -15.68 17.04 -0.83
C LEU A 352 -16.46 18.17 -0.13
N LYS A 353 -16.15 18.39 1.15
CA LYS A 353 -16.64 19.55 1.89
C LYS A 353 -15.60 20.65 1.79
N TYR A 354 -16.04 21.89 1.97
CA TYR A 354 -15.10 23.00 2.08
C TYR A 354 -14.15 22.79 3.26
N THR A 355 -12.86 22.91 2.98
CA THR A 355 -11.80 22.78 3.98
C THR A 355 -11.28 24.17 4.32
N PRO A 356 -11.41 24.62 5.58
CA PRO A 356 -10.82 25.88 6.01
C PRO A 356 -9.30 25.69 6.07
N PHE A 357 -8.59 26.10 5.02
CA PHE A 357 -7.14 26.03 4.99
C PHE A 357 -6.56 26.98 6.04
N THR A 358 -5.86 26.43 7.04
CA THR A 358 -5.12 27.20 8.04
C THR A 358 -3.87 27.85 7.46
N SER A 359 -3.38 27.31 6.33
CA SER A 359 -2.27 27.85 5.56
C SER A 359 -2.50 27.61 4.07
N ARG A 360 -2.06 28.54 3.23
CA ARG A 360 -2.09 28.41 1.76
C ARG A 360 -0.77 27.88 1.19
N ASP A 361 0.14 27.46 2.06
CA ASP A 361 1.49 27.08 1.69
C ASP A 361 1.51 25.97 0.61
N GLY A 362 2.18 26.27 -0.51
CA GLY A 362 2.30 25.38 -1.66
C GLY A 362 0.99 25.00 -2.37
N LEU A 363 -0.13 25.70 -2.11
CA LEU A 363 -1.38 25.49 -2.86
C LEU A 363 -1.44 26.30 -4.16
N TYR A 364 -0.88 27.50 -4.19
CA TYR A 364 -0.93 28.40 -5.34
C TYR A 364 0.42 29.09 -5.52
N ALA A 365 0.79 29.39 -6.76
CA ALA A 365 1.90 30.29 -7.04
C ALA A 365 1.51 31.73 -6.68
N GLU A 366 2.48 32.58 -6.34
CA GLU A 366 2.22 33.96 -5.88
C GLU A 366 1.55 34.84 -6.95
N ASP A 367 1.74 34.49 -8.23
CA ASP A 367 1.27 35.25 -9.41
C ASP A 367 -0.10 34.78 -9.97
N GLU A 368 -0.74 33.75 -9.41
CA GLU A 368 -2.03 33.26 -9.92
C GLU A 368 -3.20 34.15 -9.43
N ALA A 369 -3.74 34.96 -10.36
CA ALA A 369 -4.99 35.69 -10.16
C ALA A 369 -6.14 34.70 -9.84
N TYR A 370 -6.80 34.92 -8.69
CA TYR A 370 -7.86 34.08 -8.15
C TYR A 370 -8.86 33.60 -9.21
N SER A 371 -8.90 32.30 -9.44
CA SER A 371 -10.10 31.64 -9.93
C SER A 371 -10.80 31.02 -8.72
N GLU A 372 -11.84 31.67 -8.23
CA GLU A 372 -12.79 31.20 -7.20
C GLU A 372 -13.51 29.87 -7.56
N ARG A 373 -13.08 29.14 -8.60
CA ARG A 373 -13.87 28.06 -9.19
C ARG A 373 -13.95 26.79 -8.34
N SER A 374 -12.91 26.44 -7.56
CA SER A 374 -12.86 25.14 -6.87
C SER A 374 -12.61 25.29 -5.36
N LYS A 375 -13.61 24.86 -4.56
CA LYS A 375 -13.59 24.96 -3.08
C LYS A 375 -13.09 23.68 -2.40
N PHE A 376 -12.70 22.66 -3.16
CA PHE A 376 -12.38 21.32 -2.66
C PHE A 376 -10.95 20.96 -2.99
N ILE A 377 -10.18 20.49 -1.98
CA ILE A 377 -8.77 20.17 -2.18
C ILE A 377 -8.56 19.14 -3.29
N LEU A 378 -9.37 18.08 -3.35
CA LEU A 378 -9.24 17.02 -4.35
C LEU A 378 -9.46 17.51 -5.79
N GLU A 379 -10.18 18.62 -5.97
CA GLU A 379 -10.37 19.28 -7.27
C GLU A 379 -9.17 20.16 -7.64
N ILE A 380 -8.48 20.73 -6.64
CA ILE A 380 -7.29 21.59 -6.83
C ILE A 380 -6.05 20.76 -7.18
N LEU A 381 -5.90 19.54 -6.63
CA LEU A 381 -4.69 18.72 -6.80
C LEU A 381 -4.25 18.54 -8.27
N PRO A 382 -5.13 18.11 -9.21
CA PRO A 382 -4.74 17.90 -10.61
C PRO A 382 -4.66 19.17 -11.46
N GLN A 383 -4.97 20.35 -10.92
CA GLN A 383 -4.97 21.60 -11.69
C GLN A 383 -3.54 22.18 -11.81
N ALA A 384 -3.39 23.22 -12.64
CA ALA A 384 -2.16 24.00 -12.69
C ALA A 384 -1.78 24.55 -11.28
N PRO A 385 -0.49 24.63 -10.94
CA PRO A 385 0.67 24.33 -11.79
C PRO A 385 1.06 22.84 -11.84
N ALA A 386 0.53 22.01 -10.93
CA ALA A 386 0.91 20.59 -10.81
C ALA A 386 0.53 19.73 -12.03
N LYS A 387 -0.51 20.13 -12.78
CA LYS A 387 -1.02 19.41 -13.96
C LYS A 387 0.09 18.99 -14.93
N LYS A 388 1.00 19.91 -15.27
CA LYS A 388 2.12 19.65 -16.18
C LYS A 388 3.07 18.57 -15.67
N ILE A 389 3.25 18.49 -14.35
CA ILE A 389 4.09 17.45 -13.73
C ILE A 389 3.40 16.10 -13.79
N PHE A 390 2.08 16.04 -13.56
CA PHE A 390 1.31 14.80 -13.74
C PHE A 390 1.33 14.30 -15.18
N GLU A 391 1.27 15.21 -16.16
CA GLU A 391 1.43 14.92 -17.59
C GLU A 391 2.85 14.39 -17.90
N ALA A 392 3.87 14.95 -17.25
CA ALA A 392 5.27 14.56 -17.46
C ALA A 392 5.64 13.15 -16.93
N PHE A 393 4.88 12.55 -16.02
CA PHE A 393 5.15 11.17 -15.59
C PHE A 393 5.13 10.21 -16.78
N LYS A 394 6.19 9.41 -16.97
CA LYS A 394 6.21 8.39 -18.03
C LYS A 394 5.04 7.40 -17.87
N ARG A 395 4.68 7.04 -16.63
CA ARG A 395 3.60 6.07 -16.32
C ARG A 395 2.73 6.54 -15.17
N ARG A 396 1.42 6.46 -15.35
CA ARG A 396 0.37 6.71 -14.34
C ARG A 396 -0.49 5.46 -14.20
N THR A 397 -0.54 4.88 -13.00
CA THR A 397 -1.25 3.62 -12.75
C THR A 397 -2.11 3.70 -11.50
N VAL A 398 -3.37 3.28 -11.61
CA VAL A 398 -4.24 3.07 -10.45
C VAL A 398 -4.58 1.59 -10.28
N TYR A 399 -4.47 1.11 -9.04
CA TYR A 399 -4.93 -0.20 -8.62
C TYR A 399 -6.19 -0.03 -7.80
N ALA A 400 -7.27 -0.69 -8.22
CA ALA A 400 -8.55 -0.64 -7.53
C ALA A 400 -9.06 -2.05 -7.29
N ASN A 401 -9.49 -2.33 -6.07
CA ASN A 401 -10.10 -3.61 -5.78
C ASN A 401 -11.60 -3.59 -6.14
N ILE A 402 -12.09 -4.67 -6.76
CA ILE A 402 -13.48 -4.78 -7.22
C ILE A 402 -14.44 -5.35 -6.16
N MET A 403 -13.92 -6.06 -5.16
CA MET A 403 -14.73 -6.85 -4.21
C MET A 403 -14.60 -6.36 -2.77
N ASP A 404 -15.69 -5.91 -2.16
CA ASP A 404 -15.75 -5.66 -0.71
C ASP A 404 -14.68 -4.69 -0.17
N ASP A 405 -14.30 -3.67 -0.96
CA ASP A 405 -13.61 -2.48 -0.42
C ASP A 405 -14.66 -1.50 0.10
N GLY A 406 -14.93 -1.57 1.41
CA GLY A 406 -15.88 -0.70 2.09
C GLY A 406 -15.31 0.65 2.52
N ILE A 407 -14.02 0.89 2.29
CA ILE A 407 -13.33 2.14 2.67
C ILE A 407 -13.22 3.04 1.44
N VAL A 408 -12.72 2.49 0.33
CA VAL A 408 -12.52 3.21 -0.93
C VAL A 408 -13.29 2.52 -2.06
N PRO A 409 -14.44 3.08 -2.45
CA PRO A 409 -15.23 2.53 -3.53
C PRO A 409 -14.45 2.45 -4.85
N LEU A 410 -14.72 1.40 -5.64
CA LEU A 410 -14.12 1.18 -6.96
C LEU A 410 -14.17 2.43 -7.86
N ARG A 411 -15.29 3.17 -7.88
CA ARG A 411 -15.44 4.36 -8.72
C ARG A 411 -14.41 5.45 -8.40
N THR A 412 -13.95 5.57 -7.16
CA THR A 412 -13.00 6.62 -6.78
C THR A 412 -11.57 6.13 -6.95
N ALA A 413 -11.29 4.86 -6.60
CA ALA A 413 -10.00 4.21 -6.83
C ALA A 413 -9.64 4.07 -8.33
N ALA A 414 -10.64 3.92 -9.21
CA ALA A 414 -10.46 3.78 -10.65
C ALA A 414 -10.68 5.09 -11.44
N LEU A 415 -10.75 6.25 -10.79
CA LEU A 415 -10.99 7.55 -11.45
C LEU A 415 -12.27 7.57 -12.32
N LEU A 416 -13.37 7.04 -11.81
CA LEU A 416 -14.73 7.02 -12.38
C LEU A 416 -14.95 6.16 -13.64
N TYR A 417 -14.18 6.39 -14.70
CA TYR A 417 -14.45 5.83 -16.02
C TYR A 417 -13.79 4.46 -16.21
N LEU A 418 -14.55 3.45 -16.58
CA LEU A 418 -14.10 2.09 -16.85
C LEU A 418 -14.86 1.52 -18.04
N ASP A 419 -14.23 0.62 -18.79
CA ASP A 419 -14.89 -0.14 -19.84
C ASP A 419 -15.66 -1.32 -19.21
N TRP A 420 -16.84 -1.03 -18.65
CA TRP A 420 -17.67 -2.03 -18.00
C TRP A 420 -18.14 -3.12 -18.97
N ARG A 421 -18.41 -2.77 -20.23
CA ARG A 421 -18.79 -3.73 -21.27
C ARG A 421 -17.66 -4.70 -21.55
N GLY A 422 -16.43 -4.21 -21.76
CA GLY A 422 -15.24 -5.04 -21.93
C GLY A 422 -14.98 -5.95 -20.73
N ILE A 423 -15.05 -5.41 -19.52
CA ILE A 423 -14.90 -6.17 -18.27
C ILE A 423 -15.93 -7.31 -18.20
N HIS A 424 -17.20 -7.03 -18.53
CA HIS A 424 -18.27 -8.03 -18.50
C HIS A 424 -18.07 -9.13 -19.56
N LYS A 425 -17.62 -8.78 -20.77
CA LYS A 425 -17.27 -9.76 -21.82
C LYS A 425 -16.16 -10.71 -21.33
N VAL A 426 -15.08 -10.18 -20.77
CA VAL A 426 -13.96 -10.98 -20.23
C VAL A 426 -14.43 -11.89 -19.10
N GLN A 427 -15.28 -11.40 -18.20
CA GLN A 427 -15.83 -12.22 -17.11
C GLN A 427 -16.68 -13.38 -17.61
N LYS A 428 -17.49 -13.18 -18.66
CA LYS A 428 -18.27 -14.26 -19.29
C LYS A 428 -17.36 -15.34 -19.90
N ILE A 429 -16.33 -14.94 -20.63
CA ILE A 429 -15.34 -15.86 -21.23
C ILE A 429 -14.64 -16.67 -20.14
N ARG A 430 -14.18 -16.02 -19.06
CA ARG A 430 -13.55 -16.71 -17.93
C ARG A 430 -14.50 -17.71 -17.26
N LYS A 431 -15.78 -17.37 -17.08
CA LYS A 431 -16.78 -18.29 -16.53
C LYS A 431 -17.03 -19.49 -17.44
N GLN A 432 -17.08 -19.28 -18.76
CA GLN A 432 -17.23 -20.36 -19.75
C GLN A 432 -16.02 -21.29 -19.75
N ASN A 433 -14.80 -20.75 -19.73
CA ASN A 433 -13.57 -21.55 -19.66
C ASN A 433 -13.48 -22.35 -18.34
N LYS A 434 -13.88 -21.77 -17.20
CA LYS A 434 -13.94 -22.49 -15.92
C LYS A 434 -15.00 -23.60 -15.91
N LYS A 435 -16.08 -23.47 -16.69
CA LYS A 435 -17.09 -24.52 -16.86
C LYS A 435 -16.61 -25.65 -17.78
N SER A 436 -15.95 -25.32 -18.90
CA SER A 436 -15.40 -26.33 -19.82
C SER A 436 -14.23 -27.13 -19.23
N LEU A 437 -13.42 -26.51 -18.38
CA LEU A 437 -12.37 -27.21 -17.61
C LEU A 437 -12.94 -28.18 -16.55
N LYS A 438 -14.16 -27.92 -16.04
CA LYS A 438 -14.85 -28.81 -15.10
C LYS A 438 -15.61 -29.95 -15.78
N SER A 439 -15.97 -29.82 -17.06
CA SER A 439 -16.65 -30.88 -17.82
C SER A 439 -15.70 -31.94 -18.41
N ASN A 440 -14.37 -31.73 -18.32
CA ASN A 440 -13.35 -32.66 -18.83
C ASN A 440 -12.56 -33.38 -17.71
N GLY A 441 -13.00 -33.30 -16.46
CA GLY A 441 -12.45 -34.05 -15.32
C GLY A 441 -13.52 -34.98 -14.76
N ASP A 442 -13.22 -36.28 -14.74
CA ASP A 442 -14.11 -37.40 -14.42
C ASP A 442 -15.07 -37.21 -13.24
N GLU A 443 -16.26 -37.77 -13.43
CA GLU A 443 -17.31 -38.01 -12.46
C GLU A 443 -16.84 -38.92 -11.32
N SER A 444 -16.99 -38.46 -10.06
CA SER A 444 -17.65 -39.17 -8.96
C SER A 444 -17.30 -38.54 -7.61
N SER A 445 -18.31 -38.02 -6.91
CA SER A 445 -18.63 -38.32 -5.50
C SER A 445 -19.56 -37.24 -4.94
N ASP A 446 -20.74 -37.69 -4.53
CA ASP A 446 -21.85 -36.94 -3.95
C ASP A 446 -21.48 -36.11 -2.71
N THR A 447 -22.11 -34.94 -2.56
CA THR A 447 -22.51 -34.37 -1.26
C THR A 447 -23.69 -33.39 -1.45
N PRO A 448 -24.54 -33.21 -0.42
CA PRO A 448 -25.97 -33.04 -0.60
C PRO A 448 -26.44 -31.59 -0.67
N GLU A 449 -27.55 -31.41 -1.40
CA GLU A 449 -28.32 -30.18 -1.53
C GLU A 449 -28.85 -29.69 -0.18
N SER A 450 -28.51 -28.45 0.19
CA SER A 450 -29.22 -27.69 1.22
C SER A 450 -30.29 -26.83 0.56
N ASN A 451 -31.55 -27.23 0.71
CA ASN A 451 -32.73 -26.46 0.34
C ASN A 451 -32.77 -25.12 1.10
N GLU A 452 -32.64 -24.00 0.38
CA GLU A 452 -32.98 -22.68 0.90
C GLU A 452 -34.49 -22.47 0.80
N VAL A 453 -35.14 -22.35 1.97
CA VAL A 453 -36.55 -22.04 2.14
C VAL A 453 -36.74 -20.53 2.06
N SER A 454 -37.53 -20.07 1.08
CA SER A 454 -38.10 -18.72 1.05
C SER A 454 -39.20 -18.58 2.11
N PRO A 455 -39.25 -17.52 2.94
CA PRO A 455 -40.41 -17.28 3.78
C PRO A 455 -41.44 -16.42 3.03
N SER A 456 -42.60 -17.02 2.80
CA SER A 456 -43.84 -16.37 2.44
C SER A 456 -44.52 -15.72 3.65
N SER A 457 -45.21 -14.63 3.38
CA SER A 457 -46.08 -13.81 4.24
C SER A 457 -47.21 -14.57 4.96
N ASN A 458 -47.46 -14.25 6.26
CA ASN A 458 -48.70 -13.65 6.79
C ASN A 458 -48.85 -13.79 8.32
N GLU A 459 -49.70 -12.93 8.89
CA GLU A 459 -50.26 -12.85 10.26
C GLU A 459 -49.44 -12.04 11.28
N SER A 460 -49.76 -10.76 11.51
CA SER A 460 -50.88 -10.18 12.27
C SER A 460 -50.68 -10.28 13.79
N ASP A 461 -50.20 -9.19 14.39
CA ASP A 461 -50.68 -8.82 15.71
C ASP A 461 -50.59 -7.31 15.94
N ASN A 462 -51.73 -6.75 16.34
CA ASN A 462 -51.93 -5.34 16.64
C ASN A 462 -51.38 -5.03 18.03
N ASN A 463 -50.50 -4.03 18.13
CA ASN A 463 -50.48 -3.18 19.33
C ASN A 463 -50.12 -1.75 18.96
N VAL A 464 -51.12 -0.89 19.16
CA VAL A 464 -51.14 0.54 18.91
C VAL A 464 -50.34 1.24 20.01
N GLY A 465 -49.31 2.00 19.62
CA GLY A 465 -48.66 3.02 20.44
C GLY A 465 -48.70 4.34 19.69
N GLU A 466 -49.28 5.37 20.31
CA GLU A 466 -49.56 6.68 19.74
C GLU A 466 -48.31 7.42 19.22
N ILE A 467 -48.46 8.05 18.06
CA ILE A 467 -47.45 8.92 17.41
C ILE A 467 -47.68 10.37 17.89
N PRO A 468 -46.68 11.11 18.39
CA PRO A 468 -46.78 12.56 18.51
C PRO A 468 -46.79 13.17 17.10
N ALA A 469 -47.79 14.02 16.83
CA ALA A 469 -47.95 14.71 15.57
C ALA A 469 -46.82 15.72 15.34
N GLU A 470 -45.78 15.33 14.59
CA GLU A 470 -44.88 16.26 13.91
C GLU A 470 -45.26 16.39 12.44
N SER A 471 -45.30 17.64 11.95
CA SER A 471 -45.68 17.98 10.59
C SER A 471 -44.81 17.26 9.54
N PRO A 472 -45.40 16.76 8.44
CA PRO A 472 -44.66 15.99 7.45
C PRO A 472 -43.55 16.82 6.80
N ASN A 473 -42.31 16.33 6.95
CA ASN A 473 -41.15 16.91 6.28
C ASN A 473 -41.33 16.75 4.77
N LYS A 474 -41.47 17.86 4.04
CA LYS A 474 -41.79 17.91 2.59
C LYS A 474 -40.87 17.03 1.72
N LYS A 475 -39.65 16.71 2.19
CA LYS A 475 -38.70 15.80 1.51
C LYS A 475 -39.09 14.32 1.61
N ALA A 476 -39.65 13.88 2.74
CA ALA A 476 -40.04 12.48 2.94
C ALA A 476 -41.29 12.13 2.12
N THR A 477 -42.23 13.07 2.01
CA THR A 477 -43.44 12.92 1.19
C THR A 477 -43.11 12.82 -0.30
N LEU A 478 -42.12 13.59 -0.79
CA LEU A 478 -41.67 13.55 -2.19
C LEU A 478 -40.94 12.24 -2.55
N GLN A 479 -40.32 11.60 -1.55
CA GLN A 479 -39.58 10.36 -1.73
C GLN A 479 -40.51 9.14 -1.85
N TRP A 480 -41.69 9.22 -1.23
CA TRP A 480 -42.72 8.18 -1.28
C TRP A 480 -43.59 8.23 -2.54
N THR A 481 -43.63 9.38 -3.24
CA THR A 481 -44.38 9.55 -4.50
C THR A 481 -43.58 9.21 -5.76
N LEU A 482 -42.31 8.80 -5.63
CA LEU A 482 -41.48 8.41 -6.76
C LEU A 482 -41.82 6.97 -7.22
N PRO A 483 -42.08 6.74 -8.52
CA PRO A 483 -42.38 5.39 -9.03
C PRO A 483 -41.23 4.42 -8.75
N GLN A 484 -41.53 3.19 -8.33
CA GLN A 484 -40.51 2.16 -8.07
C GLN A 484 -39.56 1.89 -9.26
N ALA A 485 -40.01 2.16 -10.49
CA ALA A 485 -39.18 2.11 -11.71
C ALA A 485 -38.00 3.11 -11.69
N VAL A 486 -38.14 4.25 -11.01
CA VAL A 486 -37.06 5.26 -10.86
C VAL A 486 -36.03 4.81 -9.82
N ILE A 487 -36.46 4.04 -8.82
CA ILE A 487 -35.61 3.46 -7.77
C ILE A 487 -34.81 2.27 -8.33
N HIS A 488 -35.42 1.41 -9.16
CA HIS A 488 -34.75 0.28 -9.80
C HIS A 488 -33.89 0.69 -11.01
N GLY A 489 -34.25 1.76 -11.75
CA GLY A 489 -33.46 2.31 -12.84
C GLY A 489 -32.13 2.97 -12.39
N GLY A 490 -32.01 3.33 -11.11
CA GLY A 490 -30.79 3.94 -10.56
C GLY A 490 -29.55 3.04 -10.55
N ARG A 491 -29.72 1.72 -10.43
CA ARG A 491 -28.60 0.76 -10.39
C ARG A 491 -27.92 0.59 -11.75
N ILE A 492 -28.68 0.58 -12.85
CA ILE A 492 -28.15 0.47 -14.22
C ILE A 492 -27.51 1.80 -14.64
N ASN A 493 -28.10 2.94 -14.28
CA ASN A 493 -27.62 4.28 -14.64
C ASN A 493 -26.23 4.65 -14.07
N LYS A 494 -25.80 4.04 -12.96
CA LYS A 494 -24.49 4.30 -12.33
C LYS A 494 -23.31 3.82 -13.20
N TYR A 495 -23.44 2.63 -13.80
CA TYR A 495 -22.41 2.05 -14.68
C TYR A 495 -22.42 2.71 -16.06
N THR A 496 -23.61 3.07 -16.57
CA THR A 496 -23.75 3.85 -17.80
C THR A 496 -23.02 5.20 -17.70
N ARG A 497 -23.03 5.86 -16.54
CA ARG A 497 -22.32 7.13 -16.33
C ARG A 497 -20.78 6.96 -16.39
N GLY A 498 -20.28 5.86 -15.87
CA GLY A 498 -18.84 5.57 -15.80
C GLY A 498 -18.33 4.75 -16.99
N GLN A 499 -19.13 4.51 -18.02
CA GLN A 499 -18.73 3.74 -19.19
C GLN A 499 -17.90 4.61 -20.14
N THR A 500 -16.76 4.09 -20.62
CA THR A 500 -15.98 4.71 -21.68
C THR A 500 -16.61 4.49 -23.05
N ASN A 501 -16.30 5.37 -24.01
CA ASN A 501 -16.62 5.12 -25.41
C ASN A 501 -15.89 3.85 -25.86
N GLU A 502 -16.53 3.00 -26.69
CA GLU A 502 -15.86 1.82 -27.23
C GLU A 502 -14.64 2.28 -28.04
N ALA A 503 -13.48 1.64 -27.83
CA ALA A 503 -12.36 1.78 -28.73
C ALA A 503 -12.78 1.17 -30.07
N VAL A 504 -13.16 2.02 -31.02
CA VAL A 504 -13.46 1.64 -32.39
C VAL A 504 -12.15 1.19 -33.02
N LEU A 505 -11.75 -0.07 -32.83
CA LEU A 505 -10.67 -0.74 -33.56
C LEU A 505 -10.71 -2.24 -33.21
N ASP A 506 -11.57 -2.97 -33.91
CA ASP A 506 -11.25 -4.29 -34.44
C ASP A 506 -12.11 -4.51 -35.71
N SER A 507 -11.41 -4.80 -36.80
CA SER A 507 -11.73 -4.76 -38.23
C SER A 507 -13.08 -5.28 -38.74
N ASP A 508 -13.58 -4.56 -39.74
CA ASP A 508 -14.31 -4.96 -40.95
C ASP A 508 -15.48 -5.95 -40.87
N GLY A 509 -16.66 -5.37 -41.09
CA GLY A 509 -17.89 -6.07 -41.44
C GLY A 509 -19.02 -5.07 -41.58
N GLU A 510 -19.19 -4.51 -42.77
CA GLU A 510 -20.45 -3.92 -43.17
C GLU A 510 -21.58 -4.92 -42.92
N GLN A 511 -22.39 -4.67 -41.90
CA GLN A 511 -23.84 -4.82 -41.89
C GLN A 511 -24.33 -4.38 -40.52
N GLY A 512 -25.33 -3.47 -40.52
CA GLY A 512 -25.94 -2.95 -39.31
C GLY A 512 -26.43 -4.09 -38.42
N VAL A 513 -25.83 -4.21 -37.24
CA VAL A 513 -26.32 -5.10 -36.18
C VAL A 513 -27.00 -4.23 -35.15
N SER A 514 -28.30 -4.44 -35.07
CA SER A 514 -29.27 -3.93 -34.11
C SER A 514 -28.73 -3.90 -32.68
N ALA A 515 -29.17 -2.89 -31.93
CA ALA A 515 -29.07 -2.81 -30.48
C ALA A 515 -29.77 -4.02 -29.83
N ASP A 516 -29.08 -5.14 -29.74
CA ASP A 516 -29.49 -6.25 -28.90
C ASP A 516 -28.97 -5.97 -27.49
N ASP A 517 -29.91 -5.66 -26.60
CA ASP A 517 -29.74 -5.52 -25.16
C ASP A 517 -29.19 -6.83 -24.58
N GLN A 518 -27.89 -7.06 -24.72
CA GLN A 518 -27.19 -8.01 -23.86
C GLN A 518 -27.29 -7.48 -22.44
N LYS A 519 -28.31 -7.94 -21.71
CA LYS A 519 -28.58 -7.67 -20.29
C LYS A 519 -27.25 -7.59 -19.51
N PHE A 520 -26.78 -6.36 -19.28
CA PHE A 520 -25.51 -6.10 -18.61
C PHE A 520 -25.69 -6.43 -17.14
N GLU A 521 -24.98 -7.44 -16.64
CA GLU A 521 -24.94 -7.74 -15.21
C GLU A 521 -23.78 -6.96 -14.60
N PRO A 522 -24.03 -5.90 -13.81
CA PRO A 522 -22.97 -5.19 -13.14
C PRO A 522 -22.23 -6.10 -12.14
N PRO A 523 -20.93 -5.86 -11.88
CA PRO A 523 -20.23 -6.54 -10.80
C PRO A 523 -20.98 -6.37 -9.47
N LYS A 524 -20.97 -7.40 -8.62
CA LYS A 524 -21.55 -7.33 -7.28
C LYS A 524 -20.89 -6.17 -6.53
N GLU A 525 -21.67 -5.18 -6.14
CA GLU A 525 -21.14 -4.03 -5.39
C GLU A 525 -20.60 -4.49 -4.03
N ALA A 526 -19.50 -3.88 -3.60
CA ALA A 526 -19.02 -3.97 -2.24
C ALA A 526 -20.12 -3.47 -1.29
N ASN A 527 -20.65 -4.36 -0.45
CA ASN A 527 -21.58 -3.96 0.61
C ASN A 527 -20.75 -3.46 1.79
N THR A 528 -20.94 -2.22 2.22
CA THR A 528 -20.15 -1.61 3.31
C THR A 528 -20.31 -2.34 4.63
N ILE A 529 -21.47 -2.95 4.90
CA ILE A 529 -21.68 -3.80 6.07
C ILE A 529 -20.87 -5.08 5.94
N LEU A 530 -20.93 -5.75 4.78
CA LEU A 530 -20.12 -6.95 4.54
C LEU A 530 -18.63 -6.64 4.57
N SER A 531 -18.22 -5.46 4.08
CA SER A 531 -16.84 -5.02 4.09
C SER A 531 -16.37 -4.75 5.53
N ALA A 532 -17.16 -4.05 6.34
CA ALA A 532 -16.87 -3.83 7.76
C ALA A 532 -16.83 -5.15 8.56
N LEU A 533 -17.78 -6.05 8.31
CA LEU A 533 -17.77 -7.41 8.85
C LEU A 533 -16.54 -8.17 8.37
N SER A 534 -16.13 -8.03 7.10
CA SER A 534 -14.97 -8.72 6.54
C SER A 534 -13.67 -8.27 7.20
N VAL A 535 -13.54 -6.99 7.57
CA VAL A 535 -12.40 -6.48 8.35
C VAL A 535 -12.35 -7.13 9.73
N LEU A 536 -13.51 -7.33 10.37
CA LEU A 536 -13.61 -7.95 11.69
C LEU A 536 -13.47 -9.49 11.68
N THR A 537 -13.82 -10.13 10.56
CA THR A 537 -13.91 -11.60 10.42
C THR A 537 -12.94 -12.17 9.39
N ALA A 538 -11.96 -11.36 8.94
CA ALA A 538 -11.05 -11.75 7.89
C ALA A 538 -10.31 -13.04 8.25
N SER A 539 -10.50 -14.09 7.45
CA SER A 539 -9.75 -15.33 7.59
C SER A 539 -8.29 -15.07 7.20
N ILE A 540 -7.38 -15.28 8.15
CA ILE A 540 -5.93 -15.21 7.92
C ILE A 540 -5.55 -16.29 6.88
N PRO A 541 -4.62 -16.01 5.94
CA PRO A 541 -4.09 -17.03 5.04
C PRO A 541 -3.59 -18.27 5.80
N ASP A 542 -4.02 -19.44 5.35
CA ASP A 542 -3.54 -20.69 5.92
C ASP A 542 -2.12 -21.03 5.42
N GLN A 543 -1.55 -22.10 5.98
CA GLN A 543 -0.21 -22.54 5.61
C GLN A 543 -0.12 -23.06 4.18
N GLU A 544 -1.22 -23.54 3.58
CA GLU A 544 -1.22 -23.99 2.20
C GLU A 544 -1.12 -22.78 1.25
N TYR A 545 -1.90 -21.74 1.52
CA TYR A 545 -1.89 -20.46 0.81
C TYR A 545 -0.52 -19.75 0.88
N ILE A 546 0.12 -19.77 2.05
CA ILE A 546 1.45 -19.16 2.26
C ILE A 546 2.55 -19.93 1.53
N LYS A 547 2.43 -21.24 1.42
CA LYS A 547 3.48 -22.13 0.88
C LYS A 547 3.34 -22.42 -0.60
N ASP A 548 2.13 -22.39 -1.15
CA ASP A 548 1.91 -22.77 -2.54
C ASP A 548 1.20 -21.63 -3.30
N PRO A 549 1.90 -20.91 -4.21
CA PRO A 549 1.26 -19.88 -5.00
C PRO A 549 0.14 -20.43 -5.90
N ALA A 550 0.13 -21.72 -6.24
CA ALA A 550 -0.87 -22.32 -7.12
C ALA A 550 -2.27 -22.42 -6.49
N VAL A 551 -2.39 -22.40 -5.15
CA VAL A 551 -3.69 -22.45 -4.47
C VAL A 551 -4.33 -21.07 -4.29
N ARG A 552 -3.57 -19.99 -4.55
CA ARG A 552 -4.05 -18.62 -4.41
C ARG A 552 -5.13 -18.34 -5.46
N LYS A 553 -6.20 -17.66 -5.04
CA LYS A 553 -7.39 -17.39 -5.88
C LYS A 553 -7.51 -15.93 -6.29
N ASP A 554 -6.68 -15.07 -5.70
CA ASP A 554 -6.64 -13.63 -5.95
C ASP A 554 -6.04 -13.38 -7.33
N GLU A 555 -6.73 -12.59 -8.16
CA GLU A 555 -6.37 -12.42 -9.56
C GLU A 555 -6.52 -10.96 -10.03
N ILE A 556 -5.71 -10.58 -11.03
CA ILE A 556 -5.95 -9.38 -11.83
C ILE A 556 -7.09 -9.69 -12.82
N ILE A 557 -8.17 -8.94 -12.69
CA ILE A 557 -9.37 -9.14 -13.52
C ILE A 557 -9.43 -8.19 -14.71
N HIS A 558 -8.70 -7.07 -14.64
CA HIS A 558 -8.64 -6.07 -15.68
C HIS A 558 -7.31 -5.32 -15.58
N ASP A 559 -6.66 -5.13 -16.71
CA ASP A 559 -5.49 -4.27 -16.86
C ASP A 559 -5.57 -3.65 -18.26
N LYS A 560 -5.78 -2.33 -18.32
CA LYS A 560 -5.96 -1.60 -19.58
C LYS A 560 -5.40 -0.18 -19.44
N LEU A 561 -4.83 0.32 -20.54
CA LEU A 561 -4.54 1.75 -20.72
C LEU A 561 -5.81 2.46 -21.20
N TYR A 562 -6.20 3.50 -20.47
CA TYR A 562 -7.32 4.37 -20.79
C TYR A 562 -6.77 5.69 -21.30
N HIS A 563 -7.14 6.02 -22.54
CA HIS A 563 -6.70 7.23 -23.21
C HIS A 563 -7.76 8.35 -23.13
N PRO A 564 -7.35 9.64 -23.20
CA PRO A 564 -8.28 10.77 -23.13
C PRO A 564 -9.44 10.73 -24.13
N GLU A 565 -9.20 10.21 -25.33
CA GLU A 565 -10.18 10.04 -26.41
C GLU A 565 -11.30 9.04 -26.07
N GLU A 566 -11.08 8.14 -25.12
CA GLU A 566 -12.10 7.16 -24.67
C GLU A 566 -13.12 7.78 -23.69
N LEU A 567 -12.90 9.02 -23.25
CA LEU A 567 -13.79 9.69 -22.30
C LEU A 567 -15.17 9.97 -22.93
N PRO A 568 -16.28 9.62 -22.26
CA PRO A 568 -17.62 9.93 -22.74
C PRO A 568 -17.88 11.45 -22.70
N PRO A 569 -18.91 11.95 -23.41
CA PRO A 569 -19.34 13.34 -23.29
C PRO A 569 -19.79 13.69 -21.86
N LEU A 570 -19.75 14.98 -21.51
CA LEU A 570 -20.12 15.47 -20.18
C LEU A 570 -21.56 15.10 -19.82
N HIS A 571 -21.74 14.39 -18.70
CA HIS A 571 -23.06 13.88 -18.32
C HIS A 571 -24.00 14.96 -17.73
N TYR A 572 -23.43 16.05 -17.19
CA TYR A 572 -24.14 17.09 -16.44
C TYR A 572 -24.15 18.49 -17.09
N GLU A 573 -23.73 18.63 -18.35
CA GLU A 573 -23.55 19.95 -18.99
C GLU A 573 -24.90 20.64 -19.32
N ASN A 574 -25.92 19.89 -19.75
CA ASN A 574 -27.16 20.45 -20.32
C ASN A 574 -28.47 19.83 -19.76
N ARG A 575 -28.64 19.74 -18.42
CA ARG A 575 -29.86 19.16 -17.82
C ARG A 575 -30.92 20.19 -17.38
N PRO A 576 -32.22 19.94 -17.67
CA PRO A 576 -33.34 20.79 -17.21
C PRO A 576 -33.35 20.98 -15.69
N ILE A 577 -33.73 22.17 -15.24
CA ILE A 577 -33.80 22.58 -13.83
C ILE A 577 -34.64 21.59 -13.00
N VAL A 578 -35.70 21.02 -13.59
CA VAL A 578 -36.59 20.05 -12.94
C VAL A 578 -35.85 18.77 -12.52
N LYS A 579 -34.90 18.28 -13.33
CA LYS A 579 -34.10 17.08 -12.96
C LYS A 579 -33.13 17.39 -11.81
N LYS A 580 -32.58 18.61 -11.75
CA LYS A 580 -31.69 19.06 -10.65
C LYS A 580 -32.37 19.04 -9.28
N LEU A 581 -33.68 19.23 -9.22
CA LEU A 581 -34.46 19.21 -7.98
C LEU A 581 -34.86 17.78 -7.55
N ILE A 582 -35.02 16.87 -8.52
CA ILE A 582 -35.47 15.49 -8.30
C ILE A 582 -34.32 14.55 -7.91
N TYR A 583 -33.07 14.85 -8.34
CA TYR A 583 -31.90 14.02 -8.07
C TYR A 583 -30.94 14.66 -7.03
N PRO A 584 -31.13 14.42 -5.72
CA PRO A 584 -30.38 15.12 -4.66
C PRO A 584 -28.86 14.89 -4.68
N ASN A 585 -28.37 13.81 -5.30
CA ASN A 585 -26.94 13.48 -5.41
C ASN A 585 -26.25 14.08 -6.65
N GLU A 586 -26.97 14.83 -7.49
CA GLU A 586 -26.44 15.38 -8.74
C GLU A 586 -25.27 16.34 -8.54
N SER A 587 -25.30 17.18 -7.49
CA SER A 587 -24.24 18.14 -7.18
C SER A 587 -22.90 17.46 -6.90
N VAL A 588 -22.92 16.39 -6.09
CA VAL A 588 -21.75 15.57 -5.74
C VAL A 588 -21.22 14.84 -6.97
N ASN A 589 -22.11 14.19 -7.72
CA ASN A 589 -21.72 13.48 -8.93
C ASN A 589 -21.08 14.39 -9.98
N ARG A 590 -21.57 15.62 -10.12
CA ARG A 590 -20.97 16.62 -10.99
C ARG A 590 -19.57 17.04 -10.52
N ILE A 591 -19.36 17.21 -9.22
CA ILE A 591 -18.02 17.48 -8.67
C ILE A 591 -17.08 16.31 -8.96
N GLN A 592 -17.52 15.07 -8.70
CA GLN A 592 -16.73 13.87 -8.98
C GLN A 592 -16.37 13.72 -10.46
N GLU A 593 -17.30 14.03 -11.37
CA GLU A 593 -17.01 14.05 -12.82
C GLU A 593 -15.97 15.11 -13.17
N ARG A 594 -16.07 16.34 -12.63
CA ARG A 594 -15.05 17.37 -12.86
C ARG A 594 -13.66 16.93 -12.39
N ILE A 595 -13.57 16.40 -11.17
CA ILE A 595 -12.28 15.91 -10.63
C ILE A 595 -11.73 14.77 -11.51
N ALA A 596 -12.58 13.81 -11.87
CA ALA A 596 -12.17 12.67 -12.71
C ALA A 596 -11.63 13.14 -14.07
N ARG A 597 -12.27 14.15 -14.66
CA ARG A 597 -11.86 14.73 -15.95
C ARG A 597 -10.55 15.49 -15.85
N GLU A 598 -10.32 16.28 -14.81
CA GLU A 598 -9.02 16.95 -14.61
C GLU A 598 -7.85 15.96 -14.58
N TRP A 599 -8.06 14.74 -14.07
CA TRP A 599 -7.05 13.69 -14.09
C TRP A 599 -6.87 13.03 -15.45
N GLN A 600 -7.88 12.98 -16.32
CA GLN A 600 -7.91 12.08 -17.48
C GLN A 600 -8.00 12.77 -18.84
N GLU A 601 -8.45 14.03 -18.91
CA GLU A 601 -8.66 14.73 -20.18
C GLU A 601 -7.36 14.99 -20.96
N THR A 602 -6.22 14.99 -20.29
CA THR A 602 -4.90 15.21 -20.92
C THR A 602 -3.91 14.08 -20.66
N MET A 603 -4.33 13.02 -19.97
CA MET A 603 -3.41 12.00 -19.46
C MET A 603 -3.94 10.59 -19.69
N THR A 604 -3.09 9.72 -20.24
CA THR A 604 -3.36 8.28 -20.29
C THR A 604 -3.11 7.65 -18.91
N TRP A 605 -4.01 6.77 -18.47
CA TRP A 605 -3.94 6.05 -17.21
C TRP A 605 -4.04 4.54 -17.41
N ARG A 606 -3.11 3.77 -16.84
CA ARG A 606 -3.30 2.33 -16.66
C ARG A 606 -4.22 2.10 -15.47
N LYS A 607 -5.29 1.35 -15.67
CA LYS A 607 -6.22 0.99 -14.59
C LYS A 607 -6.20 -0.52 -14.41
N VAL A 608 -5.78 -0.94 -13.23
CA VAL A 608 -5.66 -2.34 -12.84
C VAL A 608 -6.73 -2.66 -11.82
N LEU A 609 -7.64 -3.56 -12.15
CA LEU A 609 -8.65 -4.04 -11.22
C LEU A 609 -8.24 -5.40 -10.65
N VAL A 610 -8.25 -5.47 -9.33
CA VAL A 610 -7.84 -6.66 -8.58
C VAL A 610 -9.04 -7.25 -7.87
N GLN A 611 -9.07 -8.58 -7.74
CA GLN A 611 -10.06 -9.29 -6.93
C GLN A 611 -9.36 -9.94 -5.73
N ILE A 612 -9.52 -9.33 -4.55
CA ILE A 612 -8.91 -9.76 -3.28
C ILE A 612 -10.01 -10.03 -2.24
N LYS A 613 -9.84 -11.04 -1.37
CA LYS A 613 -10.77 -11.36 -0.26
C LYS A 613 -10.05 -11.47 1.10
N PRO A 614 -10.78 -11.47 2.23
CA PRO A 614 -11.45 -10.34 2.90
C PRO A 614 -10.48 -9.28 3.50
N ASP A 615 -10.96 -8.08 3.83
CA ASP A 615 -10.15 -6.86 4.14
C ASP A 615 -9.28 -6.37 2.96
N SER A 616 -9.92 -6.23 1.80
CA SER A 616 -9.25 -5.89 0.55
C SER A 616 -8.48 -4.57 0.59
N HIS A 617 -8.95 -3.59 1.38
CA HIS A 617 -8.34 -2.27 1.49
C HIS A 617 -6.93 -2.31 2.08
N ASN A 618 -6.73 -3.05 3.17
CA ASN A 618 -5.40 -3.23 3.77
C ASN A 618 -4.60 -4.31 3.05
N ASN A 619 -5.28 -5.31 2.49
CA ASN A 619 -4.62 -6.40 1.77
C ASN A 619 -3.90 -5.93 0.52
N ILE A 620 -4.46 -4.97 -0.23
CA ILE A 620 -3.92 -4.55 -1.54
C ILE A 620 -2.45 -4.11 -1.52
N ILE A 621 -1.92 -3.70 -0.35
CA ILE A 621 -0.49 -3.35 -0.16
C ILE A 621 0.30 -4.36 0.68
N VAL A 622 -0.36 -5.43 1.15
CA VAL A 622 0.21 -6.45 2.04
C VAL A 622 0.81 -5.81 3.30
N ARG A 623 -0.04 -5.13 4.08
CA ARG A 623 0.37 -4.41 5.30
C ARG A 623 1.23 -5.25 6.25
N ARG A 624 0.90 -6.54 6.41
CA ARG A 624 1.71 -7.56 7.08
C ARG A 624 1.90 -8.73 6.13
N ARG A 625 3.15 -9.16 5.95
CA ARG A 625 3.58 -10.14 4.95
C ARG A 625 2.65 -11.34 4.81
N PHE A 626 2.32 -12.01 5.92
CA PHE A 626 1.48 -13.22 5.89
C PHE A 626 0.00 -13.01 6.22
N VAL A 627 -0.36 -12.02 7.05
CA VAL A 627 -1.78 -11.76 7.35
C VAL A 627 -2.50 -11.17 6.15
N ASN A 628 -1.80 -10.34 5.37
CA ASN A 628 -2.35 -9.60 4.24
C ASN A 628 -1.89 -10.15 2.88
N LEU A 629 -1.40 -11.40 2.84
CA LEU A 629 -0.81 -12.00 1.63
C LEU A 629 -1.80 -12.11 0.45
N TYR A 630 -3.11 -11.96 0.67
CA TYR A 630 -4.10 -11.93 -0.39
C TYR A 630 -3.84 -10.84 -1.45
N GLY A 631 -3.36 -9.66 -1.04
CA GLY A 631 -3.02 -8.60 -2.01
C GLY A 631 -1.64 -8.71 -2.63
N TYR A 632 -0.94 -9.83 -2.41
CA TYR A 632 0.30 -10.17 -3.10
C TYR A 632 0.21 -9.94 -4.61
N VAL A 633 -0.89 -10.39 -5.22
CA VAL A 633 -1.13 -10.27 -6.67
C VAL A 633 -1.09 -8.82 -7.16
N ALA A 634 -1.53 -7.85 -6.35
CA ALA A 634 -1.47 -6.43 -6.71
C ALA A 634 -0.03 -5.89 -6.63
N VAL A 635 0.68 -6.23 -5.55
CA VAL A 635 2.07 -5.81 -5.33
C VAL A 635 3.00 -6.43 -6.37
N GLU A 636 2.88 -7.73 -6.64
CA GLU A 636 3.66 -8.42 -7.67
C GLU A 636 3.43 -7.79 -9.05
N HIS A 637 2.16 -7.61 -9.45
CA HIS A 637 1.85 -6.97 -10.72
C HIS A 637 2.46 -5.58 -10.84
N MET A 638 2.38 -4.77 -9.78
CA MET A 638 2.97 -3.43 -9.71
C MET A 638 4.48 -3.46 -9.82
N VAL A 639 5.15 -4.33 -9.07
CA VAL A 639 6.61 -4.42 -9.10
C VAL A 639 7.09 -4.85 -10.48
N GLU A 640 6.47 -5.88 -11.07
CA GLU A 640 6.86 -6.36 -12.41
C GLU A 640 6.64 -5.30 -13.50
N HIS A 641 5.49 -4.60 -13.50
CA HIS A 641 5.17 -3.62 -14.55
C HIS A 641 5.90 -2.29 -14.43
N HIS A 642 6.48 -1.97 -13.28
CA HIS A 642 7.12 -0.67 -13.06
C HIS A 642 8.62 -0.77 -12.77
N PHE A 643 9.08 -1.91 -12.27
CA PHE A 643 10.45 -2.17 -11.83
C PHE A 643 10.97 -3.55 -12.28
N GLY A 644 10.23 -4.28 -13.13
CA GLY A 644 10.64 -5.59 -13.64
C GLY A 644 11.66 -5.50 -14.76
N THR A 645 12.34 -6.62 -15.01
CA THR A 645 13.49 -6.73 -15.92
C THR A 645 13.18 -6.19 -17.32
N LYS A 646 12.02 -6.54 -17.88
CA LYS A 646 11.60 -6.09 -19.22
C LYS A 646 11.53 -4.57 -19.30
N VAL A 647 10.86 -3.95 -18.33
CA VAL A 647 10.61 -2.51 -18.29
C VAL A 647 11.91 -1.73 -18.05
N CYS A 648 12.78 -2.26 -17.19
CA CYS A 648 14.08 -1.66 -16.93
C CYS A 648 15.02 -1.77 -18.15
N SER A 649 14.96 -2.87 -18.90
CA SER A 649 15.72 -3.03 -20.16
C SER A 649 15.24 -2.03 -21.22
N GLU A 650 13.93 -1.91 -21.43
CA GLU A 650 13.34 -0.93 -22.35
C GLU A 650 13.74 0.52 -22.01
N LEU A 651 13.88 0.84 -20.71
CA LEU A 651 14.35 2.16 -20.27
C LEU A 651 15.85 2.36 -20.43
N ALA A 652 16.66 1.30 -20.31
CA ALA A 652 18.11 1.39 -20.50
C ALA A 652 18.47 1.56 -22.00
N ASP A 653 17.65 1.02 -22.89
CA ASP A 653 17.85 1.10 -24.34
C ASP A 653 17.25 2.37 -24.98
N ASP A 654 16.54 3.21 -24.23
CA ASP A 654 15.91 4.43 -24.75
C ASP A 654 16.98 5.42 -25.26
N PRO A 655 17.04 5.72 -26.57
CA PRO A 655 18.06 6.60 -27.14
C PRO A 655 17.95 8.05 -26.65
N ASN A 656 16.83 8.42 -26.04
CA ASN A 656 16.63 9.73 -25.42
C ASN A 656 17.05 9.77 -23.95
N GLU A 657 17.39 8.64 -23.34
CA GLU A 657 18.05 8.61 -22.03
C GLU A 657 19.54 8.97 -22.24
N PRO A 658 20.06 9.99 -21.54
CA PRO A 658 21.47 10.33 -21.63
C PRO A 658 22.27 9.12 -21.17
N LYS A 659 23.07 8.56 -22.08
CA LYS A 659 24.05 7.52 -21.75
C LYS A 659 25.00 8.12 -20.72
N ASP A 660 25.26 7.39 -19.64
CA ASP A 660 26.15 7.81 -18.55
C ASP A 660 27.55 8.15 -19.10
N GLU A 661 27.74 9.37 -19.58
CA GLU A 661 29.07 9.95 -19.70
C GLU A 661 29.50 10.39 -18.29
N PRO A 662 30.73 10.07 -17.87
CA PRO A 662 31.25 10.55 -16.60
C PRO A 662 31.30 12.08 -16.65
N ASP A 663 30.45 12.74 -15.85
CA ASP A 663 30.52 14.17 -15.64
C ASP A 663 31.95 14.53 -15.19
N GLN A 664 32.61 15.43 -15.92
CA GLN A 664 33.85 16.04 -15.45
C GLN A 664 33.57 16.66 -14.06
N PRO A 665 34.51 16.55 -13.10
CA PRO A 665 34.31 17.07 -11.76
C PRO A 665 33.96 18.55 -11.83
N ARG A 666 32.78 18.92 -11.30
CA ARG A 666 32.39 20.31 -11.10
C ARG A 666 33.47 20.97 -10.25
N GLN A 667 34.27 21.83 -10.86
CA GLN A 667 35.23 22.65 -10.14
C GLN A 667 34.46 23.43 -9.09
N SER A 668 34.86 23.27 -7.84
CA SER A 668 34.40 24.11 -6.74
C SER A 668 34.80 25.55 -7.06
N ASP A 669 33.81 26.41 -7.31
CA ASP A 669 34.00 27.86 -7.32
C ASP A 669 34.43 28.30 -5.91
N GLN A 670 35.74 28.32 -5.69
CA GLN A 670 36.37 29.16 -4.68
C GLN A 670 36.72 30.49 -5.34
N SER A 671 35.84 31.47 -5.23
CA SER A 671 36.23 32.87 -5.33
C SER A 671 35.74 33.62 -4.09
N ASN A 672 36.53 33.49 -3.02
CA ASN A 672 36.54 34.48 -1.95
C ASN A 672 37.32 35.71 -2.46
N GLY A 673 36.59 36.76 -2.80
CA GLY A 673 37.13 38.12 -2.95
C GLY A 673 36.45 39.02 -1.94
N HIS A 674 37.08 39.20 -0.78
CA HIS A 674 36.74 40.23 0.20
C HIS A 674 36.79 41.61 -0.45
N ASN A 675 35.73 42.42 -0.27
CA ASN A 675 35.83 43.87 -0.33
C ASN A 675 35.32 44.42 1.00
N GLU A 676 36.25 44.93 1.81
CA GLU A 676 35.97 45.84 2.92
C GLU A 676 35.47 47.19 2.37
N PRO A 677 34.61 47.92 3.11
CA PRO A 677 34.21 49.27 2.74
C PRO A 677 35.18 50.29 3.36
N SER A 678 35.81 51.12 2.52
CA SER A 678 36.50 52.34 2.95
C SER A 678 35.55 53.54 2.88
N GLU A 679 35.45 54.27 3.99
CA GLU A 679 34.84 55.60 4.10
C GLU A 679 35.50 56.66 3.20
N SER A 680 34.84 57.84 3.14
CA SER A 680 35.21 59.11 2.47
C SER A 680 34.83 59.17 0.97
N GLU A 681 34.19 60.22 0.43
CA GLU A 681 34.02 61.60 0.85
C GLU A 681 32.89 62.28 0.03
N LYS A 682 32.14 63.18 0.67
CA LYS A 682 31.51 64.42 0.16
C LYS A 682 31.07 64.47 -1.33
N TYR A 683 29.75 64.54 -1.58
CA TYR A 683 29.00 65.78 -1.86
C TYR A 683 27.52 65.46 -2.13
#